data_AF-A0A8J1UT61-F1
#
_entry.id   AF-A0A8J1UT61-F1
#
_cell.length_a   1.000
_cell.length_b   1.000
_cell.length_c   1.000
_cell.angle_alpha   90.00
_cell.angle_beta   90.00
_cell.angle_gamma   90.00
#
_symmetry.space_group_name_H-M   'P 1'
#
loop_
_entity.id
_entity.type
_entity.pdbx_description
1 polymer ?
#
loop_
_entity_poly.entity_id
_entity_poly.type
_entity_poly.pdbx_seq_one_letter_code
_entity_poly.pdbx_strand_id
1 'polypeptide(L)'
;MASMDTSRKEILKLQMNFLNAGTVDHMTVAMTSFLKLANQNPDVILSFTTLGVMDKLINIISSCSSSITCNVKTLAYACLGAMCYLEQFITHILKKGILKPLTEHFNSLMETPILASNDEYLKMLEQAAILMNKLYSGSNKQKQKLVDTDMVKFAINIIDQDLSPLYMYTKQAKDYLKQITLSKELFGQLKPMDHKYTNTTIADYIKVENLDTLNLKIDGYTVSLTDTSNEECDVLIKEEMLNKGYVWPSKDGTDIDDTWAMGDVHPSAVLDCGHMFANIGPEVQNKLAEIEARLVTHCSEATKLTRQPDIGEVVCMKSKRTQGVNNFYRAIVISYREGTNTGTKARLLTLDYGARVEVFLDDLYSVPQELHLNVTPCQVSLCKLIDVCPPPVNTAIISHILSALANLVCDNFPIGYNLIENGGVEVISSILSQSIDVNISCMCLFVFHNMACGHKMREKIGQRGVIKCIVDCLEKFKADVMSHDVVIVKALSCLNNMLWESAYNKQQLEECLGVGCLLDLTEAALPVKTRQLLMQVMRTYLGESDIYITKYLTSTEESSGEQSDDETRSRSKTRGRNQSPSRSGTRSKSQGRNCAIDTDRLKEISDGNYMVSTVTSTPSHVTGHAPISSPNLQGSIVGSHTVNTAHDYIKSASSKYFIQGDTVPFCNDSTHEIRPLNSNGEFVEEDILKYCCGFLNSSTDKPGSTYYGISIDRKVEGMVLDHDRRDGLKLGMDRLMTQKFHPTVSFKRYQVLTHPVVLREGHGNLATRQYIKNLYVVEIVVQPSGDLYTIKHKNVSYTRYGKNTEALSKQEVRERVIREEEMKYLGRISLLEAEIDKITVMKNSIANP
;
A
#
# COMPACT_ATOMS: atom_id res chain seq x y z
N MET A 1 -38.60 23.51 23.89
CA MET A 1 -38.31 23.17 25.31
C MET A 1 -39.51 22.58 26.08
N ALA A 2 -40.77 22.91 25.73
CA ALA A 2 -41.96 22.49 26.49
C ALA A 2 -42.50 21.06 26.20
N SER A 3 -41.91 20.29 25.27
CA SER A 3 -42.37 18.93 24.93
C SER A 3 -41.38 17.81 25.29
N MET A 4 -40.31 18.09 26.03
CA MET A 4 -39.46 17.03 26.54
C MET A 4 -40.19 16.33 27.69
N ASP A 5 -40.62 15.08 27.44
CA ASP A 5 -41.21 14.19 28.42
C ASP A 5 -40.41 14.25 29.74
N THR A 6 -41.09 14.57 30.85
CA THR A 6 -40.51 14.71 32.20
C THR A 6 -39.60 13.54 32.55
N SER A 7 -39.95 12.34 32.07
CA SER A 7 -39.20 11.10 32.20
C SER A 7 -37.76 11.22 31.65
N ARG A 8 -37.56 11.90 30.51
CA ARG A 8 -36.23 12.08 29.90
C ARG A 8 -35.35 13.02 30.70
N LYS A 9 -35.91 14.10 31.27
CA LYS A 9 -35.14 15.02 32.12
C LYS A 9 -34.62 14.34 33.38
N GLU A 10 -35.43 13.48 34.00
CA GLU A 10 -35.01 12.71 35.17
C GLU A 10 -33.93 11.67 34.83
N ILE A 11 -34.03 11.01 33.66
CA ILE A 11 -32.97 10.11 33.17
C ILE A 11 -31.65 10.87 32.98
N LEU A 12 -31.67 12.07 32.39
CA LEU A 12 -30.47 12.87 32.19
C LEU A 12 -29.85 13.33 33.52
N LYS A 13 -30.67 13.71 34.50
CA LYS A 13 -30.20 14.04 35.86
C LYS A 13 -29.56 12.83 36.53
N LEU A 14 -30.17 11.66 36.43
CA LEU A 14 -29.62 10.41 36.98
C LEU A 14 -28.28 10.07 36.35
N GLN A 15 -28.15 10.18 35.03
CA GLN A 15 -26.89 9.99 34.31
C GLN A 15 -25.83 11.01 34.74
N MET A 16 -26.22 12.27 34.96
CA MET A 16 -25.31 13.29 35.48
C MET A 16 -24.84 12.96 36.90
N ASN A 17 -25.72 12.39 37.74
CA ASN A 17 -25.34 11.90 39.07
C ASN A 17 -24.33 10.75 38.97
N PHE A 18 -24.50 9.81 38.03
CA PHE A 18 -23.51 8.77 37.76
C PHE A 18 -22.16 9.33 37.27
N LEU A 19 -22.19 10.34 36.40
CA LEU A 19 -20.98 11.02 35.95
C LEU A 19 -20.25 11.76 37.10
N ASN A 20 -21.01 12.22 38.10
CA ASN A 20 -20.46 12.89 39.29
C ASN A 20 -20.00 11.92 40.38
N ALA A 21 -20.59 10.71 40.46
CA ALA A 21 -20.25 9.69 41.46
C ALA A 21 -18.79 9.23 41.37
N GLY A 22 -18.15 9.38 40.21
CA GLY A 22 -16.69 9.30 40.10
C GLY A 22 -16.10 7.90 39.84
N THR A 23 -16.91 6.84 39.82
CA THR A 23 -16.40 5.49 39.49
C THR A 23 -16.34 5.27 37.98
N VAL A 24 -15.34 4.51 37.52
CA VAL A 24 -15.12 4.23 36.09
C VAL A 24 -16.37 3.59 35.44
N ASP A 25 -17.00 2.63 36.12
CA ASP A 25 -18.20 1.95 35.60
C ASP A 25 -19.39 2.89 35.47
N HIS A 26 -19.65 3.73 36.49
CA HIS A 26 -20.75 4.69 36.44
C HIS A 26 -20.51 5.75 35.35
N MET A 27 -19.28 6.24 35.19
CA MET A 27 -18.93 7.16 34.10
C MET A 27 -19.14 6.52 32.73
N THR A 28 -18.69 5.27 32.56
CA THR A 28 -18.80 4.51 31.31
C THR A 28 -20.26 4.30 30.92
N VAL A 29 -21.11 3.86 31.86
CA VAL A 29 -22.55 3.68 31.64
C VAL A 29 -23.23 5.00 31.31
N ALA A 30 -22.92 6.07 32.05
CA ALA A 30 -23.49 7.39 31.80
C ALA A 30 -23.13 7.92 30.41
N MET A 31 -21.85 7.88 30.01
CA MET A 31 -21.39 8.37 28.71
C MET A 31 -21.89 7.53 27.54
N THR A 32 -21.93 6.21 27.68
CA THR A 32 -22.50 5.34 26.65
C THR A 32 -23.97 5.66 26.42
N SER A 33 -24.71 5.92 27.50
CA SER A 33 -26.10 6.33 27.43
C SER A 33 -26.27 7.73 26.83
N PHE A 34 -25.40 8.69 27.17
CA PHE A 34 -25.38 10.02 26.55
C PHE A 34 -25.11 9.94 25.05
N LEU A 35 -24.14 9.14 24.62
CA LEU A 35 -23.81 8.96 23.21
C LEU A 35 -25.00 8.39 22.44
N LYS A 36 -25.66 7.36 22.99
CA LYS A 36 -26.87 6.77 22.41
C LYS A 36 -27.99 7.81 22.27
N LEU A 37 -28.23 8.60 23.32
CA LEU A 37 -29.27 9.64 23.31
C LEU A 37 -28.94 10.78 22.33
N ALA A 38 -27.68 11.21 22.26
CA ALA A 38 -27.22 12.26 21.35
C ALA A 38 -27.42 11.86 19.88
N ASN A 39 -27.11 10.61 19.55
CA ASN A 39 -27.26 10.10 18.19
C ASN A 39 -28.73 9.88 17.80
N GLN A 40 -29.59 9.51 18.75
CA GLN A 40 -31.02 9.27 18.48
C GLN A 40 -31.84 10.55 18.40
N ASN A 41 -31.44 11.62 19.11
CA ASN A 41 -32.22 12.84 19.17
C ASN A 41 -31.32 14.07 19.42
N PRO A 42 -30.99 14.84 18.36
CA PRO A 42 -30.15 16.03 18.46
C PRO A 42 -30.68 17.11 19.41
N ASP A 43 -32.00 17.19 19.65
CA ASP A 43 -32.59 18.17 20.58
C ASP A 43 -32.20 17.88 22.04
N VAL A 44 -31.82 16.64 22.36
CA VAL A 44 -31.32 16.27 23.69
C VAL A 44 -30.01 16.99 24.01
N ILE A 45 -29.23 17.36 22.99
CA ILE A 45 -27.94 18.05 23.15
C ILE A 45 -28.12 19.45 23.80
N LEU A 46 -29.24 20.12 23.54
CA LEU A 46 -29.59 21.39 24.22
C LEU A 46 -29.69 21.20 25.74
N SER A 47 -30.31 20.11 26.19
CA SER A 47 -30.45 19.78 27.61
C SER A 47 -29.09 19.49 28.26
N PHE A 48 -28.14 18.89 27.55
CA PHE A 48 -26.80 18.64 28.08
C PHE A 48 -26.05 19.92 28.47
N THR A 49 -26.26 20.99 27.71
CA THR A 49 -25.64 22.29 28.02
C THR A 49 -26.24 22.89 29.28
N THR A 50 -27.57 22.81 29.45
CA THR A 50 -28.22 23.30 30.68
C THR A 50 -27.83 22.49 31.93
N LEU A 51 -27.47 21.23 31.77
CA LEU A 51 -27.08 20.33 32.86
C LEU A 51 -25.57 20.36 33.17
N GLY A 52 -24.77 21.17 32.47
CA GLY A 52 -23.32 21.27 32.69
C GLY A 52 -22.54 20.01 32.27
N VAL A 53 -23.11 19.15 31.43
CA VAL A 53 -22.47 17.90 30.98
C VAL A 53 -21.15 18.21 30.25
N MET A 54 -21.15 19.23 29.39
CA MET A 54 -19.97 19.63 28.59
C MET A 54 -18.77 19.99 29.47
N ASP A 55 -19.00 20.76 30.54
CA ASP A 55 -17.95 21.15 31.48
C ASP A 55 -17.36 19.91 32.18
N LYS A 56 -18.23 18.98 32.57
CA LYS A 56 -17.80 17.74 33.20
C LYS A 56 -17.00 16.85 32.25
N LEU A 57 -17.41 16.73 30.99
CA LEU A 57 -16.67 15.97 29.97
C LEU A 57 -15.27 16.57 29.74
N ILE A 58 -15.16 17.89 29.59
CA ILE A 58 -13.87 18.57 29.42
C ILE A 58 -12.98 18.36 30.66
N ASN A 59 -13.55 18.43 31.86
CA ASN A 59 -12.81 18.15 33.09
C ASN A 59 -12.31 16.70 33.17
N ILE A 60 -13.11 15.73 32.69
CA ILE A 60 -12.69 14.32 32.64
C ILE A 60 -11.54 14.13 31.65
N ILE A 61 -11.61 14.76 30.48
CA ILE A 61 -10.53 14.70 29.48
C ILE A 61 -9.25 15.33 30.04
N SER A 62 -9.36 16.49 30.68
CA SER A 62 -8.23 17.26 31.24
C SER A 62 -7.62 16.63 32.50
N SER A 63 -8.29 15.65 33.10
CA SER A 63 -7.80 15.03 34.33
C SER A 63 -6.58 14.16 34.05
N CYS A 64 -5.54 14.36 34.86
CA CYS A 64 -4.34 13.52 34.90
C CYS A 64 -4.46 12.37 35.91
N SER A 65 -5.64 12.17 36.52
CA SER A 65 -5.83 11.11 37.51
C SER A 65 -5.64 9.73 36.89
N SER A 66 -4.77 8.91 37.49
CA SER A 66 -4.59 7.49 37.13
C SER A 66 -5.88 6.67 37.28
N SER A 67 -6.87 7.18 38.03
CA SER A 67 -8.18 6.56 38.17
C SER A 67 -9.07 6.70 36.92
N ILE A 68 -8.75 7.61 35.99
CA ILE A 68 -9.50 7.82 34.76
C ILE A 68 -8.76 7.11 33.63
N THR A 69 -9.35 6.01 33.16
CA THR A 69 -8.79 5.19 32.10
C THR A 69 -8.89 5.87 30.74
N CYS A 70 -8.04 5.45 29.80
CA CYS A 70 -8.12 5.88 28.40
C CYS A 70 -9.53 5.65 27.84
N ASN A 71 -10.17 4.52 28.17
CA ASN A 71 -11.54 4.20 27.75
C ASN A 71 -12.57 5.28 28.17
N VAL A 72 -12.48 5.82 29.39
CA VAL A 72 -13.37 6.90 29.84
C VAL A 72 -13.10 8.19 29.06
N LYS A 73 -11.84 8.53 28.79
CA LYS A 73 -11.47 9.70 27.97
C LYS A 73 -11.95 9.53 26.52
N THR A 74 -11.83 8.33 25.95
CA THR A 74 -12.35 7.97 24.62
C THR A 74 -13.84 8.24 24.53
N LEU A 75 -14.62 7.78 25.51
CA LEU A 75 -16.08 8.04 25.57
C LEU A 75 -16.40 9.53 25.75
N ALA A 76 -15.60 10.26 26.54
CA ALA A 76 -15.79 11.69 26.73
C ALA A 76 -15.55 12.47 25.42
N TYR A 77 -14.49 12.15 24.67
CA TYR A 77 -14.24 12.70 23.33
C TYR A 77 -15.38 12.37 22.37
N ALA A 78 -15.84 11.11 22.34
CA ALA A 78 -16.96 10.69 21.50
C ALA A 78 -18.25 11.46 21.81
N CYS A 79 -18.58 11.65 23.10
CA CYS A 79 -19.74 12.43 23.53
C CYS A 79 -19.64 13.90 23.07
N LEU A 80 -18.48 14.56 23.26
CA LEU A 80 -18.26 15.92 22.76
C LEU A 80 -18.37 15.98 21.23
N GLY A 81 -17.87 14.95 20.54
CA GLY A 81 -17.99 14.82 19.10
C GLY A 81 -19.45 14.71 18.64
N ALA A 82 -20.29 13.96 19.35
CA ALA A 82 -21.72 13.88 19.05
C ALA A 82 -22.42 15.23 19.27
N MET A 83 -22.02 15.99 20.29
CA MET A 83 -22.56 17.33 20.55
C MET A 83 -22.25 18.34 19.43
N CYS A 84 -21.14 18.17 18.70
CA CYS A 84 -20.72 19.07 17.63
C CYS A 84 -21.62 19.02 16.38
N TYR A 85 -22.64 18.16 16.32
CA TYR A 85 -23.60 18.12 15.21
C TYR A 85 -24.32 19.47 15.02
N LEU A 86 -24.56 20.22 16.11
CA LEU A 86 -25.13 21.56 16.05
C LEU A 86 -24.03 22.61 16.21
N GLU A 87 -23.88 23.48 15.20
CA GLU A 87 -22.82 24.48 15.10
C GLU A 87 -22.68 25.39 16.34
N GLN A 88 -23.80 25.68 17.00
CA GLN A 88 -23.81 26.46 18.24
C GLN A 88 -22.96 25.82 19.35
N PHE A 89 -22.89 24.49 19.43
CA PHE A 89 -22.10 23.80 20.47
C PHE A 89 -20.60 23.82 20.19
N ILE A 90 -20.18 23.88 18.93
CA ILE A 90 -18.77 24.09 18.58
C ILE A 90 -18.25 25.37 19.26
N THR A 91 -19.02 26.47 19.21
CA THR A 91 -18.64 27.72 19.90
C THR A 91 -18.50 27.52 21.41
N HIS A 92 -19.43 26.79 22.02
CA HIS A 92 -19.42 26.57 23.47
C HIS A 92 -18.22 25.71 23.88
N ILE A 93 -18.00 24.60 23.19
CA ILE A 93 -16.87 23.68 23.42
C ILE A 93 -15.53 24.44 23.29
N LEU A 94 -15.36 25.25 22.24
CA LEU A 94 -14.16 26.08 22.05
C LEU A 94 -14.00 27.18 23.11
N LYS A 95 -15.10 27.71 23.67
CA LYS A 95 -15.04 28.69 24.77
C LYS A 95 -14.70 28.05 26.11
N LYS A 96 -15.10 26.78 26.32
CA LYS A 96 -14.81 26.02 27.53
C LYS A 96 -13.39 25.43 27.57
N GLY A 97 -12.60 25.64 26.51
CA GLY A 97 -11.16 25.38 26.55
C GLY A 97 -10.73 23.97 26.17
N ILE A 98 -11.50 23.24 25.34
CA ILE A 98 -11.14 21.87 24.90
C ILE A 98 -9.79 21.78 24.16
N LEU A 99 -9.32 22.89 23.56
CA LEU A 99 -8.11 22.87 22.73
C LEU A 99 -6.88 22.49 23.55
N LYS A 100 -6.77 22.98 24.78
CA LYS A 100 -5.66 22.67 25.68
C LYS A 100 -5.51 21.16 25.95
N PRO A 101 -6.51 20.46 26.52
CA PRO A 101 -6.38 19.02 26.78
C PRO A 101 -6.26 18.19 25.50
N LEU A 102 -6.82 18.66 24.38
CA LEU A 102 -6.61 18.04 23.08
C LEU A 102 -5.13 18.11 22.68
N THR A 103 -4.53 19.30 22.77
CA THR A 103 -3.10 19.49 22.46
C THR A 103 -2.20 18.70 23.40
N GLU A 104 -2.50 18.67 24.70
CA GLU A 104 -1.72 17.94 25.70
C GLU A 104 -1.70 16.43 25.46
N HIS A 105 -2.82 15.83 25.03
CA HIS A 105 -2.86 14.39 24.75
C HIS A 105 -2.03 14.02 23.51
N PHE A 106 -2.13 14.74 22.41
CA PHE A 106 -1.26 14.46 21.26
C PHE A 106 0.21 14.82 21.55
N ASN A 107 0.50 15.88 22.31
CA ASN A 107 1.88 16.17 22.74
C ASN A 107 2.45 15.07 23.63
N SER A 108 1.64 14.47 24.52
CA SER A 108 2.05 13.33 25.32
C SER A 108 2.47 12.14 24.44
N LEU A 109 1.83 11.97 23.28
CA LEU A 109 2.27 10.99 22.28
C LEU A 109 3.66 11.35 21.71
N MET A 110 3.85 12.61 21.30
CA MET A 110 5.13 13.10 20.75
C MET A 110 6.29 12.97 21.75
N GLU A 111 6.02 13.25 23.03
CA GLU A 111 7.00 13.15 24.11
C GLU A 111 7.27 11.70 24.55
N THR A 112 6.27 10.81 24.42
CA THR A 112 6.36 9.41 24.83
C THR A 112 5.95 8.46 23.70
N PRO A 113 6.83 8.17 22.73
CA PRO A 113 6.53 7.33 21.56
C PRO A 113 6.02 5.92 21.88
N ILE A 114 6.36 5.40 23.06
CA ILE A 114 5.88 4.09 23.55
C ILE A 114 4.34 4.03 23.60
N LEU A 115 3.67 5.18 23.76
CA LEU A 115 2.21 5.25 23.78
C LEU A 115 1.57 4.89 22.42
N ALA A 116 2.28 5.01 21.30
CA ALA A 116 1.77 4.55 20.01
C ALA A 116 1.71 3.01 19.88
N SER A 117 2.25 2.26 20.84
CA SER A 117 2.02 0.81 20.96
C SER A 117 0.85 0.45 21.87
N ASN A 118 0.13 1.45 22.43
CA ASN A 118 -1.01 1.22 23.32
C ASN A 118 -2.34 1.44 22.58
N ASP A 119 -3.04 0.34 22.29
CA ASP A 119 -4.31 0.35 21.54
C ASP A 119 -5.41 1.21 22.18
N GLU A 120 -5.52 1.23 23.52
CA GLU A 120 -6.52 2.04 24.20
C GLU A 120 -6.23 3.54 24.04
N TYR A 121 -4.95 3.89 24.05
CA TYR A 121 -4.50 5.27 23.86
C TYR A 121 -4.70 5.73 22.42
N LEU A 122 -4.40 4.87 21.43
CA LEU A 122 -4.68 5.16 20.02
C LEU A 122 -6.17 5.35 19.76
N LYS A 123 -7.05 4.53 20.34
CA LYS A 123 -8.51 4.72 20.26
C LYS A 123 -8.96 6.06 20.85
N MET A 124 -8.34 6.49 21.96
CA MET A 124 -8.61 7.80 22.54
C MET A 124 -8.20 8.94 21.58
N LEU A 125 -7.00 8.85 20.99
CA LEU A 125 -6.52 9.84 20.01
C LEU A 125 -7.34 9.87 18.74
N GLU A 126 -7.85 8.73 18.29
CA GLU A 126 -8.78 8.65 17.15
C GLU A 126 -10.07 9.42 17.44
N GLN A 127 -10.68 9.25 18.62
CA GLN A 127 -11.85 10.04 19.02
C GLN A 127 -11.51 11.53 19.19
N ALA A 128 -10.29 11.86 19.64
CA ALA A 128 -9.83 13.24 19.69
C ALA A 128 -9.66 13.85 18.28
N ALA A 129 -9.15 13.09 17.31
CA ALA A 129 -9.05 13.49 15.91
C ALA A 129 -10.43 13.68 15.26
N ILE A 130 -11.39 12.79 15.56
CA ILE A 130 -12.80 12.94 15.13
C ILE A 130 -13.40 14.23 15.71
N LEU A 131 -13.18 14.51 16.99
CA LEU A 131 -13.63 15.76 17.60
C LEU A 131 -12.97 16.96 16.90
N MET A 132 -11.66 16.93 16.65
CA MET A 132 -10.96 17.99 15.92
C MET A 132 -11.60 18.24 14.56
N ASN A 133 -11.87 17.18 13.79
CA ASN A 133 -12.54 17.27 12.50
C ASN A 133 -13.89 17.98 12.58
N LYS A 134 -14.71 17.63 13.58
CA LYS A 134 -16.01 18.27 13.82
C LYS A 134 -15.91 19.70 14.33
N LEU A 135 -14.86 20.06 15.07
CA LEU A 135 -14.64 21.45 15.49
C LEU A 135 -14.26 22.33 14.29
N TYR A 136 -13.58 21.76 13.28
CA TYR A 136 -13.07 22.47 12.11
C TYR A 136 -14.15 22.72 11.05
N SER A 137 -15.32 22.09 11.17
CA SER A 137 -16.47 22.32 10.28
C SER A 137 -17.35 23.53 10.66
N GLY A 138 -17.02 24.24 11.75
CA GLY A 138 -17.76 25.43 12.20
C GLY A 138 -17.69 26.64 11.26
N SER A 139 -18.44 27.71 11.56
CA SER A 139 -18.36 29.02 10.90
C SER A 139 -16.93 29.55 10.77
N ASN A 140 -16.73 30.46 9.80
CA ASN A 140 -15.45 31.15 9.59
C ASN A 140 -14.90 31.85 10.84
N LYS A 141 -15.77 32.34 11.75
CA LYS A 141 -15.34 32.92 13.04
C LYS A 141 -14.72 31.86 13.97
N GLN A 142 -15.29 30.65 13.99
CA GLN A 142 -14.77 29.53 14.78
C GLN A 142 -13.47 29.01 14.17
N LYS A 143 -13.42 28.87 12.83
CA LYS A 143 -12.19 28.51 12.10
C LYS A 143 -11.05 29.49 12.37
N GLN A 144 -11.33 30.79 12.36
CA GLN A 144 -10.31 31.80 12.68
C GLN A 144 -9.77 31.63 14.11
N LYS A 145 -10.64 31.37 15.09
CA LYS A 145 -10.21 31.11 16.47
C LYS A 145 -9.25 29.91 16.56
N LEU A 146 -9.46 28.88 15.76
CA LEU A 146 -8.56 27.72 15.72
C LEU A 146 -7.19 28.10 15.14
N VAL A 147 -7.17 28.91 14.08
CA VAL A 147 -5.93 29.44 13.48
C VAL A 147 -5.16 30.29 14.48
N ASP A 148 -5.87 31.17 15.22
CA ASP A 148 -5.27 32.04 16.23
C ASP A 148 -4.66 31.26 17.42
N THR A 149 -4.94 29.96 17.52
CA THR A 149 -4.42 29.04 18.56
C THR A 149 -3.38 28.05 18.02
N ASP A 150 -2.76 28.33 16.87
CA ASP A 150 -1.73 27.50 16.22
C ASP A 150 -2.17 26.05 15.90
N MET A 151 -3.49 25.80 15.87
CA MET A 151 -4.05 24.47 15.67
C MET A 151 -3.80 23.91 14.25
N VAL A 152 -3.48 24.78 13.28
CA VAL A 152 -3.06 24.38 11.93
C VAL A 152 -1.68 23.71 11.97
N LYS A 153 -0.69 24.41 12.53
CA LYS A 153 0.68 23.90 12.70
C LYS A 153 0.67 22.62 13.53
N PHE A 154 -0.13 22.60 14.58
CA PHE A 154 -0.31 21.42 15.40
C PHE A 154 -0.86 20.21 14.64
N ALA A 155 -1.90 20.41 13.82
CA ALA A 155 -2.45 19.35 12.98
C ALA A 155 -1.44 18.85 11.93
N ILE A 156 -0.64 19.75 11.34
CA ILE A 156 0.48 19.38 10.44
C ILE A 156 1.47 18.48 11.18
N ASN A 157 1.94 18.88 12.38
CA ASN A 157 2.91 18.10 13.15
C ASN A 157 2.41 16.69 13.51
N ILE A 158 1.10 16.50 13.70
CA ILE A 158 0.53 15.16 13.99
C ILE A 158 0.65 14.23 12.77
N ILE A 159 0.48 14.75 11.56
CA ILE A 159 0.52 13.97 10.32
C ILE A 159 1.91 13.95 9.67
N ASP A 160 2.83 14.78 10.14
CA ASP A 160 4.20 14.80 9.63
C ASP A 160 4.95 13.54 10.05
N GLN A 161 5.41 12.76 9.07
CA GLN A 161 6.15 11.52 9.28
C GLN A 161 7.47 11.74 10.04
N ASP A 162 8.13 12.88 9.84
CA ASP A 162 9.43 13.16 10.44
C ASP A 162 9.29 13.56 11.93
N LEU A 163 8.11 14.01 12.34
CA LEU A 163 7.85 14.50 13.69
C LEU A 163 6.99 13.53 14.51
N SER A 164 6.05 12.83 13.85
CA SER A 164 5.00 12.08 14.51
C SER A 164 5.41 10.63 14.80
N PRO A 165 5.34 10.17 16.07
CA PRO A 165 5.57 8.77 16.41
C PRO A 165 4.40 7.88 16.01
N LEU A 166 3.36 8.42 15.34
CA LEU A 166 2.32 7.59 14.72
C LEU A 166 2.88 6.74 13.57
N TYR A 167 4.03 7.08 13.00
CA TYR A 167 4.68 6.31 11.95
C TYR A 167 5.72 5.37 12.56
N MET A 168 5.34 4.10 12.73
CA MET A 168 6.27 3.09 13.21
C MET A 168 6.00 1.73 12.57
N TYR A 169 7.07 0.94 12.47
CA TYR A 169 6.98 -0.43 12.02
C TYR A 169 6.31 -1.31 13.07
N THR A 170 5.26 -2.02 12.67
CA THR A 170 4.54 -2.92 13.58
C THR A 170 5.37 -4.17 13.87
N LYS A 171 5.08 -4.82 15.01
CA LYS A 171 5.70 -6.11 15.34
C LYS A 171 5.43 -7.17 14.26
N GLN A 172 4.22 -7.18 13.72
CA GLN A 172 3.82 -8.10 12.66
C GLN A 172 4.66 -7.90 11.39
N ALA A 173 4.83 -6.65 10.95
CA ALA A 173 5.68 -6.31 9.81
C ALA A 173 7.13 -6.78 10.03
N LYS A 174 7.66 -6.58 11.26
CA LYS A 174 9.02 -7.00 11.61
C LYS A 174 9.18 -8.50 11.59
N ASP A 175 8.22 -9.23 12.14
CA ASP A 175 8.24 -10.69 12.18
C ASP A 175 8.07 -11.30 10.78
N TYR A 176 7.30 -10.63 9.91
CA TYR A 176 7.21 -11.01 8.50
C TYR A 176 8.53 -10.75 7.73
N LEU A 177 9.16 -9.59 7.93
CA LEU A 177 10.48 -9.33 7.33
C LEU A 177 11.49 -10.40 7.75
N LYS A 178 11.54 -10.75 9.03
CA LYS A 178 12.38 -11.86 9.53
C LYS A 178 12.10 -13.18 8.80
N GLN A 179 10.84 -13.51 8.58
CA GLN A 179 10.45 -14.74 7.90
C GLN A 179 10.96 -14.79 6.46
N ILE A 180 10.91 -13.66 5.74
CA ILE A 180 11.30 -13.61 4.34
C ILE A 180 12.80 -13.36 4.14
N THR A 181 13.54 -12.86 5.14
CA THR A 181 14.98 -12.55 5.01
C THR A 181 15.92 -13.44 5.83
N LEU A 182 15.56 -13.86 7.04
CA LEU A 182 16.49 -14.60 7.90
C LEU A 182 16.70 -16.04 7.41
N SER A 183 17.94 -16.52 7.53
CA SER A 183 18.38 -17.84 7.05
C SER A 183 18.30 -18.03 5.53
N LYS A 184 18.24 -16.93 4.77
CA LYS A 184 18.30 -16.94 3.31
C LYS A 184 19.58 -16.27 2.83
N GLU A 185 20.09 -16.76 1.71
CA GLU A 185 21.13 -16.10 0.94
C GLU A 185 20.43 -15.13 -0.01
N LEU A 186 20.54 -13.84 0.28
CA LEU A 186 19.94 -12.80 -0.54
C LEU A 186 21.01 -12.17 -1.41
N PHE A 187 20.61 -11.71 -2.58
CA PHE A 187 21.47 -10.94 -3.46
C PHE A 187 21.02 -9.50 -3.48
N GLY A 188 21.96 -8.55 -3.42
CA GLY A 188 21.57 -7.15 -3.35
C GLY A 188 22.55 -6.14 -3.92
N GLN A 189 22.00 -4.98 -4.24
CA GLN A 189 22.74 -3.76 -4.54
C GLN A 189 23.00 -2.98 -3.26
N LEU A 190 24.21 -2.48 -3.11
CA LEU A 190 24.74 -1.90 -1.88
C LEU A 190 25.29 -0.51 -2.15
N LYS A 191 24.85 0.46 -1.34
CA LYS A 191 25.41 1.82 -1.30
C LYS A 191 25.86 2.16 0.11
N PRO A 192 27.14 2.53 0.35
CA PRO A 192 27.59 2.94 1.66
C PRO A 192 26.74 4.08 2.25
N MET A 193 26.43 3.98 3.53
CA MET A 193 25.67 4.98 4.28
C MET A 193 26.59 5.95 5.00
N ASP A 194 26.05 7.13 5.32
CA ASP A 194 26.72 8.07 6.21
C ASP A 194 26.94 7.46 7.61
N HIS A 195 28.17 7.59 8.11
CA HIS A 195 28.57 6.99 9.39
C HIS A 195 27.81 7.57 10.58
N LYS A 196 27.42 8.86 10.53
CA LYS A 196 26.64 9.48 11.61
C LYS A 196 25.24 8.86 11.67
N TYR A 197 24.57 8.67 10.52
CA TYR A 197 23.29 7.96 10.48
C TYR A 197 23.41 6.55 11.06
N THR A 198 24.39 5.77 10.59
CA THR A 198 24.62 4.39 11.05
C THR A 198 24.79 4.34 12.57
N ASN A 199 25.63 5.21 13.13
CA ASN A 199 25.84 5.28 14.57
C ASN A 199 24.58 5.65 15.34
N THR A 200 23.80 6.63 14.87
CA THR A 200 22.54 7.02 15.51
C THR A 200 21.54 5.86 15.51
N THR A 201 21.34 5.18 14.39
CA THR A 201 20.42 4.03 14.30
C THR A 201 20.81 2.89 15.23
N ILE A 202 22.12 2.57 15.32
CA ILE A 202 22.60 1.52 16.22
C ILE A 202 22.42 1.95 17.68
N ALA A 203 22.78 3.19 18.02
CA ALA A 203 22.65 3.75 19.36
C ALA A 203 21.19 3.70 19.85
N ASP A 204 20.23 4.09 18.99
CA ASP A 204 18.80 4.02 19.25
C ASP A 204 18.33 2.57 19.49
N TYR A 205 18.80 1.64 18.66
CA TYR A 205 18.48 0.21 18.78
C TYR A 205 18.96 -0.39 20.12
N ILE A 206 20.18 -0.07 20.53
CA ILE A 206 20.77 -0.58 21.78
C ILE A 206 20.39 0.24 23.02
N LYS A 207 19.79 1.42 22.83
CA LYS A 207 19.39 2.40 23.86
C LYS A 207 20.58 2.94 24.66
N VAL A 208 21.60 3.41 23.95
CA VAL A 208 22.79 4.06 24.53
C VAL A 208 22.89 5.48 23.96
N GLU A 209 23.19 6.47 24.79
CA GLU A 209 23.25 7.88 24.37
C GLU A 209 24.35 8.18 23.36
N ASN A 210 25.51 7.51 23.49
CA ASN A 210 26.62 7.66 22.56
C ASN A 210 27.32 6.32 22.29
N LEU A 211 27.31 5.88 21.03
CA LEU A 211 27.99 4.67 20.57
C LEU A 211 29.51 4.71 20.75
N ASP A 212 30.12 5.91 20.74
CA ASP A 212 31.56 6.08 20.92
C ASP A 212 32.03 5.55 22.27
N THR A 213 31.16 5.52 23.29
CA THR A 213 31.46 4.93 24.59
C THR A 213 31.74 3.43 24.52
N LEU A 214 31.29 2.76 23.45
CA LEU A 214 31.49 1.33 23.21
C LEU A 214 32.67 1.04 22.25
N ASN A 215 33.34 2.06 21.71
CA ASN A 215 34.38 1.92 20.67
C ASN A 215 33.94 1.01 19.50
N LEU A 216 32.65 1.03 19.17
CA LEU A 216 32.06 0.16 18.15
C LEU A 216 32.15 0.82 16.78
N LYS A 217 32.72 0.13 15.80
CA LYS A 217 32.68 0.53 14.39
C LYS A 217 31.94 -0.53 13.61
N ILE A 218 30.79 -0.15 13.06
CA ILE A 218 29.95 -1.01 12.20
C ILE A 218 29.68 -0.23 10.94
N ASP A 219 29.97 -0.85 9.80
CA ASP A 219 29.69 -0.26 8.50
C ASP A 219 28.17 -0.27 8.21
N GLY A 220 27.71 0.72 7.44
CA GLY A 220 26.31 0.88 7.08
C GLY A 220 26.11 0.90 5.57
N TYR A 221 25.05 0.24 5.08
CA TYR A 221 24.71 0.17 3.66
C TYR A 221 23.21 0.36 3.43
N THR A 222 22.84 1.17 2.44
CA THR A 222 21.49 1.13 1.86
C THR A 222 21.45 -0.02 0.87
N VAL A 223 20.42 -0.86 0.96
CA VAL A 223 20.36 -2.14 0.25
C VAL A 223 19.06 -2.29 -0.53
N SER A 224 19.17 -2.75 -1.77
CA SER A 224 18.06 -3.34 -2.54
C SER A 224 18.25 -4.85 -2.51
N LEU A 225 17.31 -5.58 -1.93
CA LEU A 225 17.44 -7.02 -1.68
C LEU A 225 16.49 -7.83 -2.56
N THR A 226 17.04 -8.89 -3.15
CA THR A 226 16.33 -9.87 -3.97
C THR A 226 16.57 -11.26 -3.39
N ASP A 227 15.48 -11.99 -3.16
CA ASP A 227 15.54 -13.42 -2.86
C ASP A 227 15.52 -14.20 -4.16
N THR A 228 16.67 -14.80 -4.50
CA THR A 228 16.89 -15.62 -5.69
C THR A 228 16.79 -17.11 -5.38
N SER A 229 16.36 -17.49 -4.17
CA SER A 229 16.25 -18.90 -3.78
C SER A 229 15.05 -19.61 -4.44
N ASN A 230 14.10 -18.85 -4.98
CA ASN A 230 12.96 -19.37 -5.69
C ASN A 230 13.28 -19.54 -7.18
N GLU A 231 13.29 -20.79 -7.67
CA GLU A 231 13.58 -21.11 -9.07
C GLU A 231 12.55 -20.54 -10.07
N GLU A 232 11.33 -20.22 -9.61
CA GLU A 232 10.26 -19.72 -10.48
C GLU A 232 10.32 -18.21 -10.69
N CYS A 233 10.70 -17.44 -9.67
CA CYS A 233 10.80 -15.99 -9.75
C CYS A 233 11.65 -15.39 -8.63
N ASP A 234 12.45 -14.39 -9.01
CA ASP A 234 13.14 -13.51 -8.07
C ASP A 234 12.12 -12.66 -7.31
N VAL A 235 12.24 -12.61 -5.98
CA VAL A 235 11.34 -11.82 -5.13
C VAL A 235 12.08 -10.61 -4.60
N LEU A 236 11.66 -9.41 -5.02
CA LEU A 236 12.14 -8.16 -4.44
C LEU A 236 11.54 -7.96 -3.05
N ILE A 237 12.39 -7.94 -2.02
CA ILE A 237 11.96 -7.86 -0.62
C ILE A 237 11.15 -6.58 -0.34
N LYS A 238 11.56 -5.45 -0.96
CA LYS A 238 10.84 -4.17 -0.86
C LYS A 238 9.40 -4.29 -1.39
N GLU A 239 9.24 -4.83 -2.59
CA GLU A 239 7.93 -4.96 -3.24
C GLU A 239 7.02 -5.92 -2.47
N GLU A 240 7.56 -7.02 -1.95
CA GLU A 240 6.78 -7.93 -1.11
C GLU A 240 6.27 -7.24 0.18
N MET A 241 7.12 -6.42 0.82
CA MET A 241 6.72 -5.65 2.02
C MET A 241 5.67 -4.58 1.70
N LEU A 242 5.77 -3.92 0.55
CA LEU A 242 4.79 -2.94 0.06
C LEU A 242 3.45 -3.60 -0.25
N ASN A 243 3.47 -4.74 -0.95
CA ASN A 243 2.27 -5.51 -1.32
C ASN A 243 1.49 -6.00 -0.09
N LYS A 244 2.17 -6.31 1.02
CA LYS A 244 1.53 -6.66 2.29
C LYS A 244 1.04 -5.44 3.10
N GLY A 245 1.36 -4.22 2.67
CA GLY A 245 1.04 -3.00 3.41
C GLY A 245 1.80 -2.84 4.72
N TYR A 246 2.93 -3.53 4.88
CA TYR A 246 3.76 -3.47 6.08
C TYR A 246 4.72 -2.29 6.12
N VAL A 247 5.00 -1.71 4.95
CA VAL A 247 5.81 -0.50 4.77
C VAL A 247 5.12 0.42 3.77
N TRP A 248 5.48 1.70 3.79
CA TRP A 248 5.15 2.65 2.74
C TRP A 248 6.39 2.96 1.89
N PRO A 249 6.22 3.42 0.64
CA PRO A 249 7.30 3.98 -0.17
C PRO A 249 7.93 5.19 0.53
N SER A 250 9.25 5.33 0.48
CA SER A 250 9.95 6.52 0.97
C SER A 250 9.75 7.72 0.05
N LYS A 251 9.89 8.94 0.59
CA LYS A 251 9.89 10.20 -0.18
C LYS A 251 11.19 10.40 -0.97
N ASP A 252 12.29 9.84 -0.50
CA ASP A 252 13.65 10.13 -1.02
C ASP A 252 14.02 9.30 -2.26
N GLY A 253 13.01 8.84 -3.03
CA GLY A 253 13.10 7.90 -4.15
C GLY A 253 14.51 7.80 -4.72
N THR A 254 15.24 6.78 -4.27
CA THR A 254 16.65 6.67 -4.56
C THR A 254 16.75 5.88 -5.84
N ASP A 255 16.96 6.58 -6.96
CA ASP A 255 17.23 5.90 -8.21
C ASP A 255 18.47 5.02 -8.02
N ILE A 256 18.28 3.72 -8.26
CA ILE A 256 19.36 2.75 -8.28
C ILE A 256 20.22 3.13 -9.48
N ASP A 257 21.44 3.58 -9.18
CA ASP A 257 22.44 3.96 -10.16
C ASP A 257 23.43 2.81 -10.36
N ASP A 258 24.06 2.76 -11.54
CA ASP A 258 25.07 1.75 -11.90
C ASP A 258 26.31 1.79 -10.99
N THR A 259 26.40 2.78 -10.09
CA THR A 259 27.45 2.95 -9.08
C THR A 259 27.28 2.07 -7.84
N TRP A 260 26.13 1.40 -7.66
CA TRP A 260 25.90 0.53 -6.51
C TRP A 260 26.66 -0.78 -6.66
N ALA A 261 27.32 -1.23 -5.58
CA ALA A 261 28.05 -2.48 -5.59
C ALA A 261 27.08 -3.67 -5.48
N MET A 262 27.29 -4.72 -6.27
CA MET A 262 26.55 -5.99 -6.11
C MET A 262 27.24 -6.86 -5.06
N GLY A 263 26.47 -7.56 -4.23
CA GLY A 263 27.02 -8.53 -3.30
C GLY A 263 26.01 -9.46 -2.65
N ASP A 264 26.52 -10.57 -2.12
CA ASP A 264 25.74 -11.50 -1.33
C ASP A 264 25.48 -10.90 0.05
N VAL A 265 24.22 -10.90 0.48
CA VAL A 265 23.77 -10.35 1.75
C VAL A 265 23.15 -11.48 2.55
N HIS A 266 23.68 -11.69 3.76
CA HIS A 266 23.20 -12.72 4.68
C HIS A 266 22.61 -12.05 5.92
N PRO A 267 21.29 -11.79 5.97
CA PRO A 267 20.64 -11.15 7.11
C PRO A 267 20.77 -12.00 8.38
N SER A 268 21.33 -11.40 9.43
CA SER A 268 21.62 -12.07 10.70
C SER A 268 20.64 -11.65 11.81
N ALA A 269 20.15 -10.42 11.78
CA ALA A 269 19.14 -9.93 12.73
C ALA A 269 18.31 -8.78 12.13
N VAL A 270 17.02 -8.74 12.45
CA VAL A 270 16.12 -7.65 11.99
C VAL A 270 15.87 -6.68 13.16
N LEU A 271 16.23 -5.40 12.98
CA LEU A 271 16.02 -4.35 13.99
C LEU A 271 14.58 -3.85 13.91
N ASP A 272 14.14 -3.49 12.71
CA ASP A 272 12.78 -3.06 12.37
C ASP A 272 12.49 -3.42 10.89
N CYS A 273 11.46 -2.85 10.23
CA CYS A 273 11.15 -3.23 8.84
C CYS A 273 11.93 -2.44 7.77
N GLY A 274 12.69 -1.42 8.17
CA GLY A 274 13.62 -0.69 7.33
C GLY A 274 15.08 -1.05 7.59
N HIS A 275 15.40 -1.64 8.74
CA HIS A 275 16.78 -1.89 9.17
C HIS A 275 17.01 -3.32 9.62
N MET A 276 18.09 -3.91 9.12
CA MET A 276 18.59 -5.22 9.51
C MET A 276 20.10 -5.22 9.65
N PHE A 277 20.63 -6.13 10.43
CA PHE A 277 22.03 -6.49 10.43
C PHE A 277 22.24 -7.63 9.44
N ALA A 278 23.31 -7.55 8.67
CA ALA A 278 23.68 -8.59 7.71
C ALA A 278 25.20 -8.71 7.57
N ASN A 279 25.65 -9.89 7.15
CA ASN A 279 27.01 -10.13 6.72
C ASN A 279 27.08 -10.00 5.20
N ILE A 280 28.01 -9.20 4.70
CA ILE A 280 28.08 -8.81 3.29
C ILE A 280 29.31 -9.45 2.63
N GLY A 281 29.07 -10.26 1.60
CA GLY A 281 30.09 -10.92 0.79
C GLY A 281 30.61 -12.24 1.37
N PRO A 282 31.19 -13.10 0.52
CA PRO A 282 31.65 -14.44 0.90
C PRO A 282 32.88 -14.42 1.82
N GLU A 283 33.72 -13.39 1.73
CA GLU A 283 34.90 -13.25 2.60
C GLU A 283 34.54 -13.16 4.08
N VAL A 284 33.41 -12.51 4.39
CA VAL A 284 32.92 -12.36 5.76
C VAL A 284 32.47 -13.72 6.31
N GLN A 285 31.81 -14.56 5.50
CA GLN A 285 31.39 -15.90 5.93
C GLN A 285 32.59 -16.79 6.29
N ASN A 286 33.67 -16.74 5.51
CA ASN A 286 34.90 -17.46 5.82
C ASN A 286 35.53 -16.99 7.14
N LYS A 287 35.56 -15.67 7.38
CA LYS A 287 36.04 -15.10 8.64
C LYS A 287 35.15 -15.48 9.83
N LEU A 288 33.84 -15.50 9.66
CA LEU A 288 32.90 -15.95 10.71
C LEU A 288 33.18 -17.39 11.14
N ALA A 289 33.35 -18.30 10.17
CA ALA A 289 33.69 -19.69 10.46
C ALA A 289 35.03 -19.81 11.22
N GLU A 290 36.03 -19.00 10.87
CA GLU A 290 37.31 -18.94 11.58
C GLU A 290 37.16 -18.41 13.02
N ILE A 291 36.39 -17.33 13.22
CA ILE A 291 36.11 -16.75 14.54
C ILE A 291 35.39 -17.79 15.41
N GLU A 292 34.35 -18.43 14.88
CA GLU A 292 33.58 -19.46 15.60
C GLU A 292 34.47 -20.63 16.01
N ALA A 293 35.30 -21.15 15.10
CA ALA A 293 36.23 -22.24 15.41
C ALA A 293 37.20 -21.87 16.54
N ARG A 294 37.79 -20.67 16.48
CA ARG A 294 38.70 -20.16 17.53
C ARG A 294 37.98 -19.97 18.87
N LEU A 295 36.75 -19.46 18.86
CA LEU A 295 35.96 -19.28 20.08
C LEU A 295 35.59 -20.63 20.72
N VAL A 296 35.22 -21.62 19.91
CA VAL A 296 34.93 -22.98 20.39
C VAL A 296 36.18 -23.58 21.05
N THR A 297 37.34 -23.53 20.40
CA THR A 297 38.59 -24.04 20.98
C THR A 297 38.93 -23.31 22.28
N HIS A 298 38.88 -21.98 22.30
CA HIS A 298 39.20 -21.20 23.49
C HIS A 298 38.23 -21.48 24.64
N CYS A 299 36.92 -21.46 24.40
CA CYS A 299 35.92 -21.58 25.47
C CYS A 299 35.73 -23.01 25.98
N SER A 300 36.26 -24.00 25.27
CA SER A 300 36.39 -25.37 25.75
C SER A 300 37.38 -25.46 26.92
N GLU A 301 38.40 -24.60 26.90
CA GLU A 301 39.52 -24.60 27.85
C GLU A 301 39.47 -23.41 28.81
N ALA A 302 38.77 -22.32 28.45
CA ALA A 302 38.72 -21.09 29.19
C ALA A 302 37.81 -21.18 30.42
N THR A 303 38.23 -20.47 31.47
CA THR A 303 37.44 -20.28 32.68
C THR A 303 36.37 -19.22 32.43
N LYS A 304 35.18 -19.45 32.99
CA LYS A 304 34.11 -18.45 33.03
C LYS A 304 34.62 -17.16 33.67
N LEU A 305 34.06 -16.02 33.28
CA LEU A 305 34.37 -14.75 33.93
C LEU A 305 34.00 -14.83 35.42
N THR A 306 34.96 -14.52 36.28
CA THR A 306 34.79 -14.51 37.74
C THR A 306 34.34 -13.15 38.27
N ARG A 307 34.34 -12.12 37.40
CA ARG A 307 33.88 -10.77 37.69
C ARG A 307 32.77 -10.36 36.74
N GLN A 308 32.00 -9.37 37.16
CA GLN A 308 31.11 -8.64 36.25
C GLN A 308 31.96 -7.84 35.25
N PRO A 309 31.76 -8.03 33.93
CA PRO A 309 32.49 -7.27 32.91
C PRO A 309 32.06 -5.79 32.91
N ASP A 310 32.91 -4.90 32.40
CA ASP A 310 32.56 -3.49 32.29
C ASP A 310 31.63 -3.25 31.08
N ILE A 311 30.83 -2.17 31.11
CA ILE A 311 30.07 -1.75 29.93
C ILE A 311 31.07 -1.36 28.82
N GLY A 312 30.86 -1.86 27.61
CA GLY A 312 31.81 -1.73 26.50
C GLY A 312 32.88 -2.85 26.45
N GLU A 313 32.94 -3.73 27.45
CA GLU A 313 33.87 -4.86 27.43
C GLU A 313 33.41 -5.93 26.42
N VAL A 314 34.37 -6.44 25.64
CA VAL A 314 34.15 -7.52 24.67
C VAL A 314 34.25 -8.86 25.38
N VAL A 315 33.18 -9.65 25.33
CA VAL A 315 33.01 -10.92 26.02
C VAL A 315 32.62 -12.01 25.03
N CYS A 316 32.90 -13.27 25.38
CA CYS A 316 32.35 -14.40 24.67
C CYS A 316 31.11 -14.89 25.41
N MET A 317 30.03 -15.16 24.69
CA MET A 317 28.81 -15.72 25.25
C MET A 317 28.53 -17.10 24.68
N LYS A 318 28.02 -17.98 25.53
CA LYS A 318 27.54 -19.31 25.13
C LYS A 318 26.06 -19.24 24.74
N SER A 319 25.74 -19.62 23.50
CA SER A 319 24.36 -19.71 23.03
C SER A 319 23.76 -21.08 23.27
N LYS A 320 22.55 -21.12 23.82
CA LYS A 320 21.75 -22.34 23.96
C LYS A 320 20.87 -22.50 22.72
N ARG A 321 21.41 -23.07 21.62
CA ARG A 321 20.56 -23.54 20.51
C ARG A 321 19.92 -24.89 20.89
N THR A 322 18.72 -25.13 20.37
CA THR A 322 17.83 -26.26 20.64
C THR A 322 18.32 -27.64 20.18
N GLN A 323 19.54 -27.77 19.64
CA GLN A 323 20.07 -29.00 19.03
C GLN A 323 21.37 -29.53 19.66
N GLY A 324 21.76 -29.10 20.86
CA GLY A 324 22.84 -29.72 21.63
C GLY A 324 24.28 -29.36 21.21
N VAL A 325 24.47 -28.56 20.16
CA VAL A 325 25.78 -27.98 19.82
C VAL A 325 25.95 -26.65 20.56
N ASN A 326 27.04 -26.52 21.33
CA ASN A 326 27.39 -25.30 22.04
C ASN A 326 28.03 -24.32 21.05
N ASN A 327 27.29 -23.29 20.63
CA ASN A 327 27.85 -22.21 19.83
C ASN A 327 28.33 -21.07 20.74
N PHE A 328 29.48 -20.51 20.41
CA PHE A 328 30.07 -19.38 21.10
C PHE A 328 30.11 -18.18 20.16
N TYR A 329 29.78 -17.00 20.69
CA TYR A 329 29.77 -15.77 19.92
C TYR A 329 30.49 -14.68 20.69
N ARG A 330 31.21 -13.82 19.98
CA ARG A 330 31.70 -12.59 20.60
C ARG A 330 30.56 -11.58 20.70
N ALA A 331 30.54 -10.85 21.80
CA ALA A 331 29.57 -9.82 22.05
C ALA A 331 30.19 -8.68 22.86
N ILE A 332 29.54 -7.52 22.88
CA ILE A 332 29.91 -6.40 23.72
C ILE A 332 28.84 -6.17 24.79
N VAL A 333 29.26 -5.86 26.00
CA VAL A 333 28.35 -5.57 27.11
C VAL A 333 27.75 -4.18 26.93
N ILE A 334 26.42 -4.10 26.89
CA ILE A 334 25.68 -2.84 26.69
C ILE A 334 25.18 -2.29 28.04
N SER A 335 24.56 -3.15 28.84
CA SER A 335 23.90 -2.75 30.09
C SER A 335 23.61 -3.96 30.97
N TYR A 336 23.29 -3.73 32.24
CA TYR A 336 22.85 -4.77 33.16
C TYR A 336 21.36 -4.62 33.53
N ARG A 337 20.70 -5.75 33.78
CA ARG A 337 19.38 -5.80 34.42
C ARG A 337 19.43 -6.69 35.64
N GLU A 338 18.97 -6.18 36.77
CA GLU A 338 18.69 -7.00 37.94
C GLU A 338 17.50 -7.91 37.64
N GLY A 339 17.74 -9.22 37.65
CA GLY A 339 16.67 -10.21 37.51
C GLY A 339 15.94 -10.35 38.84
N THR A 340 14.60 -10.33 38.81
CA THR A 340 13.78 -10.34 40.02
C THR A 340 13.95 -11.58 40.91
N ASN A 341 14.51 -12.70 40.39
CA ASN A 341 14.72 -13.94 41.15
C ASN A 341 15.89 -14.84 40.66
N THR A 342 16.67 -14.46 39.64
CA THR A 342 17.64 -15.38 38.97
C THR A 342 19.06 -14.83 38.83
N GLY A 343 19.39 -13.74 39.54
CA GLY A 343 20.70 -13.07 39.44
C GLY A 343 20.75 -12.00 38.34
N THR A 344 21.89 -11.33 38.24
CA THR A 344 22.14 -10.24 37.28
C THR A 344 22.25 -10.78 35.86
N LYS A 345 21.52 -10.17 34.92
CA LYS A 345 21.63 -10.45 33.49
C LYS A 345 22.40 -9.35 32.79
N ALA A 346 23.37 -9.73 31.97
CA ALA A 346 24.04 -8.85 31.03
C ALA A 346 23.21 -8.76 29.74
N ARG A 347 22.99 -7.55 29.25
CA ARG A 347 22.49 -7.29 27.91
C ARG A 347 23.67 -7.06 26.98
N LEU A 348 23.74 -7.84 25.91
CA LEU A 348 24.85 -7.86 24.99
C LEU A 348 24.40 -7.56 23.55
N LEU A 349 25.31 -7.03 22.74
CA LEU A 349 25.18 -6.95 21.28
C LEU A 349 26.21 -7.91 20.67
N THR A 350 25.77 -8.85 19.83
CA THR A 350 26.72 -9.73 19.13
C THR A 350 27.47 -8.95 18.06
N LEU A 351 28.80 -8.96 18.10
CA LEU A 351 29.62 -8.13 17.19
C LEU A 351 29.62 -8.67 15.75
N ASP A 352 29.31 -9.95 15.60
CA ASP A 352 29.38 -10.66 14.33
C ASP A 352 28.00 -10.89 13.68
N TYR A 353 26.90 -10.71 14.45
CA TYR A 353 25.52 -10.95 13.99
C TYR A 353 24.54 -9.82 14.32
N GLY A 354 24.93 -8.82 15.12
CA GLY A 354 24.11 -7.66 15.47
C GLY A 354 22.85 -7.96 16.32
N ALA A 355 22.74 -9.17 16.85
CA ALA A 355 21.61 -9.57 17.68
C ALA A 355 21.78 -9.06 19.11
N ARG A 356 20.70 -8.51 19.68
CA ARG A 356 20.64 -8.19 21.10
C ARG A 356 20.23 -9.42 21.91
N VAL A 357 21.06 -9.80 22.88
CA VAL A 357 20.82 -10.98 23.72
C VAL A 357 20.91 -10.61 25.20
N GLU A 358 20.12 -11.26 26.05
CA GLU A 358 20.25 -11.16 27.50
C GLU A 358 20.67 -12.52 28.05
N VAL A 359 21.81 -12.56 28.75
CA VAL A 359 22.40 -13.79 29.30
C VAL A 359 22.78 -13.58 30.77
N PHE A 360 22.92 -14.67 31.51
CA PHE A 360 23.44 -14.60 32.88
C PHE A 360 24.96 -14.41 32.87
N LEU A 361 25.51 -13.80 33.92
CA LEU A 361 26.96 -13.62 34.05
C LEU A 361 27.73 -14.94 33.96
N ASP A 362 27.15 -16.03 34.47
CA ASP A 362 27.73 -17.38 34.42
C ASP A 362 27.84 -17.96 33.00
N ASP A 363 27.22 -17.34 32.00
CA ASP A 363 27.28 -17.75 30.59
C ASP A 363 28.30 -16.90 29.79
N LEU A 364 29.10 -16.07 30.49
CA LEU A 364 30.12 -15.20 29.90
C LEU A 364 31.55 -15.72 30.12
N TYR A 365 32.38 -15.55 29.11
CA TYR A 365 33.77 -16.01 29.03
C TYR A 365 34.67 -14.89 28.52
N SER A 366 35.97 -14.96 28.82
CA SER A 366 36.96 -14.07 28.23
C SER A 366 37.08 -14.31 26.72
N VAL A 367 37.45 -13.26 25.98
CA VAL A 367 37.73 -13.34 24.54
C VAL A 367 39.25 -13.45 24.32
N PRO A 368 39.73 -14.29 23.39
CA PRO A 368 41.14 -14.30 23.00
C PRO A 368 41.60 -12.93 22.50
N GLN A 369 42.81 -12.50 22.84
CA GLN A 369 43.37 -11.19 22.42
C GLN A 369 43.26 -10.94 20.90
N GLU A 370 43.45 -11.98 20.10
CA GLU A 370 43.36 -11.95 18.64
C GLU A 370 41.96 -11.61 18.12
N LEU A 371 40.92 -11.87 18.92
CA LEU A 371 39.52 -11.64 18.56
C LEU A 371 38.94 -10.35 19.17
N HIS A 372 39.76 -9.55 19.86
CA HIS A 372 39.36 -8.21 20.29
C HIS A 372 39.16 -7.28 19.08
N LEU A 373 38.30 -6.26 19.26
CA LEU A 373 37.91 -5.29 18.22
C LEU A 373 39.10 -4.57 17.54
N ASN A 374 40.21 -4.38 18.26
CA ASN A 374 41.41 -3.73 17.72
C ASN A 374 42.15 -4.57 16.67
N VAL A 375 41.94 -5.90 16.70
CA VAL A 375 42.61 -6.85 15.80
C VAL A 375 41.60 -7.40 14.80
N THR A 376 40.44 -7.85 15.28
CA THR A 376 39.37 -8.41 14.46
C THR A 376 38.14 -7.52 14.57
N PRO A 377 37.82 -6.70 13.55
CA PRO A 377 36.67 -5.80 13.59
C PRO A 377 35.34 -6.56 13.62
N CYS A 378 34.23 -5.84 13.82
CA CYS A 378 32.89 -6.38 13.66
C CYS A 378 32.71 -6.97 12.25
N GLN A 379 32.09 -8.15 12.16
CA GLN A 379 31.80 -8.79 10.87
C GLN A 379 30.39 -8.47 10.35
N VAL A 380 29.57 -7.83 11.16
CA VAL A 380 28.22 -7.43 10.80
C VAL A 380 28.19 -6.01 10.26
N SER A 381 27.31 -5.75 9.31
CA SER A 381 27.00 -4.41 8.79
C SER A 381 25.53 -4.07 9.04
N LEU A 382 25.24 -2.80 9.29
CA LEU A 382 23.87 -2.29 9.31
C LEU A 382 23.38 -2.10 7.87
N CYS A 383 22.23 -2.66 7.54
CA CYS A 383 21.60 -2.55 6.23
C CYS A 383 20.26 -1.82 6.36
N LYS A 384 20.06 -0.75 5.60
CA LYS A 384 18.79 -0.03 5.44
C LYS A 384 18.13 -0.45 4.13
N LEU A 385 16.94 -1.02 4.18
CA LEU A 385 16.16 -1.33 2.98
C LEU A 385 15.83 -0.02 2.23
N ILE A 386 16.11 0.00 0.93
CA ILE A 386 15.91 1.17 0.07
C ILE A 386 14.43 1.52 -0.05
N ASP A 387 14.14 2.82 -0.15
CA ASP A 387 12.82 3.38 -0.50
C ASP A 387 11.62 2.86 0.32
N VAL A 388 11.84 2.43 1.56
CA VAL A 388 10.77 2.09 2.49
C VAL A 388 10.75 3.03 3.68
N CYS A 389 9.56 3.30 4.19
CA CYS A 389 9.34 4.09 5.38
C CYS A 389 8.21 3.45 6.22
N PRO A 390 8.12 3.77 7.52
CA PRO A 390 7.09 3.20 8.37
C PRO A 390 5.70 3.74 7.99
N PRO A 391 4.66 2.88 7.92
CA PRO A 391 3.29 3.32 7.77
C PRO A 391 2.76 3.90 9.11
N PRO A 392 1.65 4.66 9.08
CA PRO A 392 0.99 5.08 10.31
C PRO A 392 0.36 3.85 11.01
N VAL A 393 0.53 3.74 12.33
CA VAL A 393 -0.05 2.65 13.15
C VAL A 393 -1.56 2.65 13.12
N ASN A 394 -2.15 3.85 13.06
CA ASN A 394 -3.60 4.03 12.92
C ASN A 394 -3.87 5.04 11.80
N THR A 395 -4.30 4.53 10.64
CA THR A 395 -4.63 5.31 9.45
C THR A 395 -5.87 6.21 9.65
N ALA A 396 -6.77 5.87 10.57
CA ALA A 396 -7.96 6.64 10.87
C ALA A 396 -7.62 7.97 11.56
N ILE A 397 -6.64 7.99 12.47
CA ILE A 397 -6.15 9.24 13.09
C ILE A 397 -5.69 10.21 12.00
N ILE A 398 -4.79 9.75 11.11
CA ILE A 398 -4.26 10.57 10.01
C ILE A 398 -5.38 11.06 9.09
N SER A 399 -6.30 10.15 8.71
CA SER A 399 -7.45 10.48 7.85
C SER A 399 -8.35 11.55 8.48
N HIS A 400 -8.64 11.45 9.79
CA HIS A 400 -9.47 12.43 10.49
C HIS A 400 -8.78 13.79 10.64
N ILE A 401 -7.47 13.83 10.86
CA ILE A 401 -6.72 15.09 10.90
C ILE A 401 -6.65 15.74 9.51
N LEU A 402 -6.41 14.97 8.44
CA LEU A 402 -6.49 15.47 7.07
C LEU A 402 -7.89 15.98 6.72
N SER A 403 -8.93 15.26 7.14
CA SER A 403 -10.33 15.70 7.00
C SER A 403 -10.60 17.00 7.75
N ALA A 404 -10.04 17.15 8.96
CA ALA A 404 -10.11 18.39 9.73
C ALA A 404 -9.47 19.55 8.92
N LEU A 405 -8.24 19.36 8.45
CA LEU A 405 -7.53 20.35 7.62
C LEU A 405 -8.35 20.72 6.37
N ALA A 406 -8.95 19.75 5.69
CA ALA A 406 -9.79 19.97 4.52
C ALA A 406 -11.02 20.84 4.86
N ASN A 407 -11.67 20.57 5.99
CA ASN A 407 -12.78 21.39 6.49
C ASN A 407 -12.34 22.81 6.83
N LEU A 408 -11.14 22.98 7.39
CA LEU A 408 -10.61 24.27 7.78
C LEU A 408 -10.34 25.18 6.57
N VAL A 409 -9.74 24.64 5.52
CA VAL A 409 -9.43 25.40 4.29
C VAL A 409 -10.65 25.63 3.40
N CYS A 410 -11.73 24.86 3.60
CA CYS A 410 -12.97 25.01 2.84
C CYS A 410 -13.57 26.42 3.02
N ASP A 411 -13.74 27.12 1.89
CA ASP A 411 -14.25 28.50 1.77
C ASP A 411 -13.46 29.56 2.59
N ASN A 412 -12.19 29.30 2.94
CA ASN A 412 -11.37 30.20 3.74
C ASN A 412 -9.91 30.32 3.26
N PHE A 413 -9.67 31.26 2.33
CA PHE A 413 -8.35 31.45 1.71
C PHE A 413 -7.21 31.85 2.68
N PRO A 414 -7.40 32.74 3.68
CA PRO A 414 -6.37 33.03 4.69
C PRO A 414 -5.79 31.79 5.37
N ILE A 415 -6.63 30.80 5.66
CA ILE A 415 -6.20 29.54 6.27
C ILE A 415 -5.36 28.71 5.30
N GLY A 416 -5.73 28.69 4.02
CA GLY A 416 -4.92 28.07 2.99
C GLY A 416 -3.50 28.65 2.91
N TYR A 417 -3.35 29.97 3.06
CA TYR A 417 -2.02 30.60 3.14
C TYR A 417 -1.26 30.18 4.40
N ASN A 418 -1.93 30.18 5.55
CA ASN A 418 -1.32 29.74 6.81
C ASN A 418 -0.86 28.27 6.72
N LEU A 419 -1.61 27.39 6.04
CA LEU A 419 -1.21 26.01 5.80
C LEU A 419 0.08 25.94 4.95
N ILE A 420 0.21 26.76 3.90
CA ILE A 420 1.43 26.86 3.09
C ILE A 420 2.60 27.38 3.92
N GLU A 421 2.39 28.45 4.69
CA GLU A 421 3.45 29.08 5.51
C GLU A 421 4.00 28.13 6.59
N ASN A 422 3.19 27.19 7.06
CA ASN A 422 3.59 26.16 8.03
C ASN A 422 4.09 24.86 7.37
N GLY A 423 4.35 24.83 6.06
CA GLY A 423 4.87 23.64 5.37
C GLY A 423 3.84 22.52 5.18
N GLY A 424 2.55 22.79 5.39
CA GLY A 424 1.51 21.77 5.33
C GLY A 424 1.29 21.20 3.93
N VAL A 425 1.59 21.96 2.87
CA VAL A 425 1.46 21.44 1.49
C VAL A 425 2.52 20.38 1.23
N GLU A 426 3.75 20.59 1.66
CA GLU A 426 4.87 19.68 1.52
C GLU A 426 4.62 18.38 2.30
N VAL A 427 4.15 18.49 3.55
CA VAL A 427 3.78 17.33 4.38
C VAL A 427 2.65 16.52 3.74
N ILE A 428 1.56 17.17 3.32
CA ILE A 428 0.41 16.48 2.70
C ILE A 428 0.80 15.86 1.34
N SER A 429 1.68 16.52 0.58
CA SER A 429 2.20 15.99 -0.69
C SER A 429 3.06 14.74 -0.48
N SER A 430 3.90 14.75 0.57
CA SER A 430 4.66 13.57 0.99
C SER A 430 3.72 12.42 1.33
N ILE A 431 2.70 12.66 2.16
CA ILE A 431 1.72 11.62 2.52
C ILE A 431 0.98 11.09 1.28
N LEU A 432 0.53 11.95 0.36
CA LEU A 432 -0.16 11.53 -0.87
C LEU A 432 0.74 10.65 -1.76
N SER A 433 2.01 11.03 -1.89
CA SER A 433 2.98 10.32 -2.74
C SER A 433 3.33 8.95 -2.16
N GLN A 434 3.39 8.82 -0.83
CA GLN A 434 3.73 7.57 -0.16
C GLN A 434 2.50 6.67 0.08
N SER A 435 1.35 7.22 0.45
CA SER A 435 0.23 6.42 0.91
C SER A 435 -0.27 5.42 -0.14
N ILE A 436 -0.46 4.19 0.30
CA ILE A 436 -1.18 3.13 -0.42
C ILE A 436 -2.64 3.03 0.03
N ASP A 437 -3.02 3.77 1.09
CA ASP A 437 -4.36 3.78 1.63
C ASP A 437 -5.25 4.74 0.82
N VAL A 438 -6.35 4.20 0.29
CA VAL A 438 -7.30 4.94 -0.55
C VAL A 438 -7.95 6.09 0.21
N ASN A 439 -8.27 5.90 1.49
CA ASN A 439 -8.93 6.91 2.32
C ASN A 439 -7.98 8.07 2.63
N ILE A 440 -6.73 7.78 3.03
CA ILE A 440 -5.72 8.81 3.27
C ILE A 440 -5.49 9.62 1.99
N SER A 441 -5.30 8.93 0.86
CA SER A 441 -5.11 9.58 -0.45
C SER A 441 -6.30 10.48 -0.81
N CYS A 442 -7.54 10.01 -0.62
CA CYS A 442 -8.74 10.82 -0.81
C CYS A 442 -8.78 12.06 0.08
N MET A 443 -8.37 11.95 1.34
CA MET A 443 -8.36 13.10 2.26
C MET A 443 -7.28 14.12 1.90
N CYS A 444 -6.07 13.69 1.51
CA CYS A 444 -5.04 14.59 0.97
C CYS A 444 -5.55 15.36 -0.25
N LEU A 445 -6.13 14.65 -1.22
CA LEU A 445 -6.71 15.23 -2.42
C LEU A 445 -7.87 16.18 -2.09
N PHE A 446 -8.64 15.92 -1.03
CA PHE A 446 -9.72 16.79 -0.60
C PHE A 446 -9.22 18.11 0.00
N VAL A 447 -8.11 18.08 0.76
CA VAL A 447 -7.45 19.32 1.22
C VAL A 447 -7.03 20.16 0.01
N PHE A 448 -6.30 19.56 -0.94
CA PHE A 448 -5.84 20.28 -2.13
C PHE A 448 -6.99 20.79 -3.00
N HIS A 449 -8.03 19.98 -3.20
CA HIS A 449 -9.22 20.38 -3.94
C HIS A 449 -9.86 21.64 -3.35
N ASN A 450 -10.04 21.68 -2.02
CA ASN A 450 -10.63 22.83 -1.33
C ASN A 450 -9.75 24.08 -1.41
N MET A 451 -8.42 23.92 -1.31
CA MET A 451 -7.51 25.05 -1.49
C MET A 451 -7.50 25.55 -2.94
N ALA A 452 -7.58 24.65 -3.92
CA ALA A 452 -7.60 24.94 -5.36
C ALA A 452 -8.86 25.68 -5.83
N CYS A 453 -9.92 25.74 -5.02
CA CYS A 453 -11.09 26.59 -5.30
C CYS A 453 -10.71 28.08 -5.40
N GLY A 454 -9.63 28.52 -4.75
CA GLY A 454 -9.13 29.89 -4.83
C GLY A 454 -8.18 30.11 -5.99
N HIS A 455 -8.51 31.02 -6.92
CA HIS A 455 -7.66 31.34 -8.07
C HIS A 455 -6.20 31.62 -7.69
N LYS A 456 -5.95 32.44 -6.65
CA LYS A 456 -4.59 32.78 -6.18
C LYS A 456 -3.85 31.62 -5.52
N MET A 457 -4.57 30.60 -5.08
CA MET A 457 -4.00 29.45 -4.37
C MET A 457 -3.53 28.36 -5.32
N ARG A 458 -4.23 28.16 -6.45
CA ARG A 458 -3.90 27.11 -7.44
C ARG A 458 -2.44 27.15 -7.87
N GLU A 459 -1.97 28.32 -8.29
CA GLU A 459 -0.61 28.50 -8.76
C GLU A 459 0.40 28.30 -7.63
N LYS A 460 0.14 28.85 -6.43
CA LYS A 460 1.02 28.70 -5.27
C LYS A 460 1.17 27.24 -4.82
N ILE A 461 0.09 26.47 -4.85
CA ILE A 461 0.09 25.05 -4.52
C ILE A 461 0.81 24.27 -5.63
N GLY A 462 0.59 24.63 -6.90
CA GLY A 462 1.29 24.03 -8.03
C GLY A 462 2.80 24.29 -7.99
N GLN A 463 3.24 25.47 -7.58
CA GLN A 463 4.65 25.82 -7.34
C GLN A 463 5.32 24.95 -6.26
N ARG A 464 4.53 24.23 -5.44
CA ARG A 464 5.02 23.25 -4.46
C ARG A 464 5.01 21.81 -4.99
N GLY A 465 4.82 21.59 -6.29
CA GLY A 465 4.90 20.27 -6.91
C GLY A 465 3.64 19.42 -6.78
N VAL A 466 2.52 19.96 -6.28
CA VAL A 466 1.29 19.19 -6.07
C VAL A 466 0.70 18.59 -7.36
N ILE A 467 0.93 19.22 -8.52
CA ILE A 467 0.49 18.67 -9.81
C ILE A 467 1.13 17.29 -10.05
N LYS A 468 2.45 17.19 -9.82
CA LYS A 468 3.17 15.91 -9.93
C LYS A 468 2.61 14.88 -8.96
N CYS A 469 2.39 15.24 -7.69
CA CYS A 469 1.82 14.31 -6.70
C CYS A 469 0.42 13.79 -7.07
N ILE A 470 -0.43 14.62 -7.70
CA ILE A 470 -1.74 14.19 -8.19
C ILE A 470 -1.59 13.21 -9.37
N VAL A 471 -0.65 13.46 -10.29
CA VAL A 471 -0.36 12.57 -11.41
C VAL A 471 0.22 11.24 -10.92
N ASP A 472 1.20 11.27 -10.01
CA ASP A 472 1.78 10.07 -9.39
C ASP A 472 0.70 9.24 -8.66
N CYS A 473 -0.28 9.91 -8.05
CA CYS A 473 -1.45 9.26 -7.46
C CYS A 473 -2.34 8.58 -8.51
N LEU A 474 -2.63 9.24 -9.63
CA LEU A 474 -3.38 8.63 -10.74
C LEU A 474 -2.66 7.41 -11.31
N GLU A 475 -1.36 7.53 -11.56
CA GLU A 475 -0.49 6.43 -12.03
C GLU A 475 -0.52 5.24 -11.07
N LYS A 476 -0.42 5.49 -9.76
CA LYS A 476 -0.46 4.46 -8.73
C LYS A 476 -1.76 3.64 -8.77
N PHE A 477 -2.90 4.29 -8.95
CA PHE A 477 -4.21 3.65 -8.88
C PHE A 477 -4.81 3.25 -10.24
N LYS A 478 -4.17 3.59 -11.38
CA LYS A 478 -4.70 3.28 -12.72
C LYS A 478 -4.71 1.79 -13.07
N ALA A 479 -3.89 0.96 -12.42
CA ALA A 479 -3.80 -0.46 -12.71
C ALA A 479 -5.09 -1.25 -12.37
N ASP A 480 -5.83 -0.78 -11.35
CA ASP A 480 -7.13 -1.34 -10.97
C ASP A 480 -8.14 -0.20 -10.74
N VAL A 481 -8.59 0.40 -11.84
CA VAL A 481 -9.51 1.54 -11.81
C VAL A 481 -10.85 1.17 -11.15
N MET A 482 -11.34 -0.06 -11.32
CA MET A 482 -12.64 -0.45 -10.77
C MET A 482 -12.64 -0.43 -9.25
N SER A 483 -11.59 -0.97 -8.62
CA SER A 483 -11.45 -0.97 -7.17
C SER A 483 -11.10 0.41 -6.60
N HIS A 484 -10.51 1.29 -7.41
CA HIS A 484 -9.96 2.59 -6.98
C HIS A 484 -10.66 3.82 -7.60
N ASP A 485 -11.88 3.66 -8.12
CA ASP A 485 -12.60 4.74 -8.80
C ASP A 485 -12.75 5.99 -7.92
N VAL A 486 -12.98 5.82 -6.62
CA VAL A 486 -13.17 6.93 -5.67
C VAL A 486 -11.95 7.85 -5.62
N VAL A 487 -10.74 7.30 -5.51
CA VAL A 487 -9.51 8.11 -5.46
C VAL A 487 -9.21 8.76 -6.81
N ILE A 488 -9.45 8.05 -7.92
CA ILE A 488 -9.29 8.59 -9.28
C ILE A 488 -10.23 9.78 -9.50
N VAL A 489 -11.52 9.65 -9.12
CA VAL A 489 -12.49 10.75 -9.21
C VAL A 489 -12.04 11.96 -8.38
N LYS A 490 -11.51 11.75 -7.17
CA LYS A 490 -10.99 12.83 -6.33
C LYS A 490 -9.75 13.49 -6.93
N ALA A 491 -8.83 12.71 -7.49
CA ALA A 491 -7.62 13.19 -8.13
C ALA A 491 -7.96 14.04 -9.37
N LEU A 492 -8.83 13.54 -10.25
CA LEU A 492 -9.33 14.28 -11.41
C LEU A 492 -10.09 15.55 -11.01
N SER A 493 -10.91 15.50 -9.96
CA SER A 493 -11.63 16.68 -9.46
C SER A 493 -10.67 17.74 -8.91
N CYS A 494 -9.63 17.32 -8.19
CA CYS A 494 -8.59 18.20 -7.70
C CYS A 494 -7.80 18.81 -8.86
N LEU A 495 -7.41 17.98 -9.83
CA LEU A 495 -6.65 18.42 -11.01
C LEU A 495 -7.45 19.42 -11.86
N ASN A 496 -8.74 19.17 -12.10
CA ASN A 496 -9.61 20.10 -12.81
C ASN A 496 -9.62 21.49 -12.15
N ASN A 497 -9.74 21.55 -10.82
CA ASN A 497 -9.70 22.82 -10.10
C ASN A 497 -8.32 23.48 -10.18
N MET A 498 -7.24 22.71 -10.13
CA MET A 498 -5.87 23.23 -10.19
C MET A 498 -5.52 23.80 -11.57
N LEU A 499 -6.00 23.20 -12.66
CA LEU A 499 -5.71 23.63 -14.03
C LEU A 499 -6.54 24.83 -14.50
N TRP A 500 -7.69 25.08 -13.84
CA TRP A 500 -8.59 26.17 -14.23
C TRP A 500 -7.90 27.53 -14.15
N GLU A 501 -7.82 28.21 -15.29
CA GLU A 501 -7.17 29.53 -15.48
C GLU A 501 -5.72 29.61 -15.00
N SER A 502 -5.01 28.48 -14.87
CA SER A 502 -3.62 28.44 -14.40
C SER A 502 -2.69 27.91 -15.49
N ALA A 503 -2.06 28.83 -16.24
CA ALA A 503 -1.07 28.48 -17.25
C ALA A 503 0.13 27.73 -16.66
N TYR A 504 0.60 28.17 -15.48
CA TYR A 504 1.69 27.50 -14.75
C TYR A 504 1.36 26.04 -14.45
N ASN A 505 0.18 25.75 -13.90
CA ASN A 505 -0.20 24.37 -13.56
C ASN A 505 -0.39 23.48 -14.80
N LYS A 506 -0.83 24.05 -15.93
CA LYS A 506 -0.90 23.32 -17.21
C LYS A 506 0.49 22.94 -17.71
N GLN A 507 1.44 23.87 -17.66
CA GLN A 507 2.84 23.59 -17.99
C GLN A 507 3.42 22.52 -17.06
N GLN A 508 3.17 22.60 -15.75
CA GLN A 508 3.63 21.56 -14.81
C GLN A 508 3.03 20.18 -15.12
N LEU A 509 1.78 20.13 -15.58
CA LEU A 509 1.16 18.87 -15.99
C LEU A 509 1.85 18.27 -17.22
N GLU A 510 2.29 19.09 -18.17
CA GLU A 510 3.08 18.64 -19.32
C GLU A 510 4.46 18.12 -18.88
N GLU A 511 5.16 18.89 -18.02
CA GLU A 511 6.50 18.55 -17.53
C GLU A 511 6.55 17.24 -16.74
N CYS A 512 5.48 16.91 -16.01
CA CYS A 512 5.38 15.65 -15.26
C CYS A 512 4.68 14.52 -16.04
N LEU A 513 4.61 14.61 -17.37
CA LEU A 513 3.96 13.62 -18.25
C LEU A 513 2.49 13.34 -17.92
N GLY A 514 1.82 14.26 -17.22
CA GLY A 514 0.45 14.11 -16.77
C GLY A 514 -0.56 14.04 -17.91
N VAL A 515 -0.28 14.65 -19.06
CA VAL A 515 -1.12 14.49 -20.27
C VAL A 515 -1.13 13.04 -20.75
N GLY A 516 0.03 12.36 -20.72
CA GLY A 516 0.13 10.94 -21.06
C GLY A 516 -0.71 10.08 -20.10
N CYS A 517 -0.57 10.32 -18.79
CA CYS A 517 -1.37 9.66 -17.76
C CYS A 517 -2.89 9.81 -18.00
N LEU A 518 -3.35 11.02 -18.35
CA LEU A 518 -4.76 11.26 -18.64
C LEU A 518 -5.24 10.53 -19.91
N LEU A 519 -4.39 10.43 -20.94
CA LEU A 519 -4.72 9.68 -22.16
C LEU A 519 -4.79 8.17 -21.88
N ASP A 520 -3.86 7.60 -21.11
CA ASP A 520 -3.90 6.21 -20.68
C ASP A 520 -5.24 5.89 -19.96
N LEU A 521 -5.70 6.82 -19.11
CA LEU A 521 -6.99 6.67 -18.43
C LEU A 521 -8.19 6.72 -19.40
N THR A 522 -8.10 7.38 -20.56
CA THR A 522 -9.19 7.35 -21.56
C THR A 522 -9.34 5.98 -22.22
N GLU A 523 -8.24 5.24 -22.34
CA GLU A 523 -8.22 3.88 -22.89
C GLU A 523 -8.73 2.85 -21.87
N ALA A 524 -8.64 3.17 -20.58
CA ALA A 524 -9.16 2.33 -19.51
C ALA A 524 -10.70 2.24 -19.54
N ALA A 525 -11.22 1.11 -19.07
CA ALA A 525 -12.65 0.86 -18.92
C ALA A 525 -13.25 1.64 -17.73
N LEU A 526 -13.27 2.97 -17.78
CA LEU A 526 -13.74 3.83 -16.70
C LEU A 526 -15.28 3.83 -16.52
N PRO A 527 -15.79 4.01 -15.28
CA PRO A 527 -17.20 4.33 -15.07
C PRO A 527 -17.60 5.62 -15.77
N VAL A 528 -18.86 5.72 -16.20
CA VAL A 528 -19.35 6.85 -17.03
C VAL A 528 -19.09 8.20 -16.38
N LYS A 529 -19.33 8.33 -15.07
CA LYS A 529 -19.11 9.58 -14.32
C LYS A 529 -17.64 9.98 -14.29
N THR A 530 -16.74 9.01 -14.10
CA THR A 530 -15.29 9.21 -14.06
C THR A 530 -14.76 9.61 -15.43
N ARG A 531 -15.25 8.96 -16.50
CA ARG A 531 -14.95 9.35 -17.89
C ARG A 531 -15.41 10.78 -18.20
N GLN A 532 -16.61 11.16 -17.79
CA GLN A 532 -17.10 12.53 -17.98
C GLN A 532 -16.20 13.56 -17.28
N LEU A 533 -15.77 13.26 -16.05
CA LEU A 533 -14.85 14.12 -15.31
C LEU A 533 -13.47 14.19 -15.96
N LEU A 534 -12.94 13.07 -16.45
CA LEU A 534 -11.68 13.03 -17.21
C LEU A 534 -11.75 13.94 -18.45
N MET A 535 -12.84 13.84 -19.23
CA MET A 535 -13.05 14.71 -20.38
C MET A 535 -13.17 16.19 -19.98
N GLN A 536 -13.76 16.48 -18.81
CA GLN A 536 -13.81 17.83 -18.26
C GLN A 536 -12.40 18.36 -17.91
N VAL A 537 -11.55 17.54 -17.27
CA VAL A 537 -10.15 17.89 -16.99
C VAL A 537 -9.41 18.21 -18.29
N MET A 538 -9.57 17.38 -19.32
CA MET A 538 -8.94 17.61 -20.63
C MET A 538 -9.41 18.92 -21.29
N ARG A 539 -10.70 19.25 -21.22
CA ARG A 539 -11.21 20.54 -21.73
C ARG A 539 -10.64 21.72 -20.95
N THR A 540 -10.54 21.61 -19.63
CA THR A 540 -9.92 22.62 -18.77
C THR A 540 -8.46 22.84 -19.08
N TYR A 541 -7.72 21.76 -19.36
CA TYR A 541 -6.36 21.84 -19.85
C TYR A 541 -6.28 22.60 -21.20
N LEU A 542 -7.11 22.25 -22.18
CA LEU A 542 -7.17 22.91 -23.50
C LEU A 542 -7.66 24.38 -23.44
N GLY A 543 -8.31 24.78 -22.35
CA GLY A 543 -8.86 26.14 -22.19
C GLY A 543 -10.25 26.31 -22.81
N GLU A 544 -10.96 25.22 -23.09
CA GLU A 544 -12.27 25.21 -23.75
C GLU A 544 -13.46 25.14 -22.79
N SER A 545 -13.26 25.22 -21.48
CA SER A 545 -14.34 24.97 -20.52
C SER A 545 -15.22 26.20 -20.26
N ASP A 546 -16.47 26.13 -20.70
CA ASP A 546 -17.59 26.88 -20.10
C ASP A 546 -17.95 26.26 -18.74
N ILE A 547 -18.19 27.11 -17.75
CA ILE A 547 -18.26 26.78 -16.32
C ILE A 547 -19.40 25.79 -15.99
N TYR A 548 -19.06 24.63 -15.42
CA TYR A 548 -19.91 23.94 -14.42
C TYR A 548 -19.08 23.79 -13.14
N ILE A 549 -19.34 24.67 -12.14
CA ILE A 549 -18.83 24.46 -10.78
C ILE A 549 -19.51 23.21 -10.23
N THR A 550 -18.75 22.15 -10.06
CA THR A 550 -19.16 20.84 -9.54
C THR A 550 -19.53 20.92 -8.04
N LYS A 551 -20.62 21.64 -7.71
CA LYS A 551 -21.16 21.70 -6.34
C LYS A 551 -22.15 20.56 -6.03
N TYR A 552 -22.43 19.64 -6.97
CA TYR A 552 -23.57 18.72 -6.88
C TYR A 552 -23.27 17.21 -6.98
N LEU A 553 -22.01 16.75 -6.92
CA LEU A 553 -21.72 15.30 -7.02
C LEU A 553 -21.59 14.54 -5.68
N THR A 554 -21.90 15.17 -4.54
CA THR A 554 -21.82 14.53 -3.21
C THR A 554 -23.17 14.14 -2.57
N SER A 555 -24.30 14.24 -3.26
CA SER A 555 -25.59 13.75 -2.76
C SER A 555 -26.01 12.45 -3.46
N THR A 556 -25.93 11.33 -2.76
CA THR A 556 -26.70 10.11 -3.07
C THR A 556 -28.18 10.34 -2.83
N GLU A 557 -29.00 9.97 -3.80
CA GLU A 557 -30.46 10.04 -3.75
C GLU A 557 -31.04 8.97 -2.82
N GLU A 558 -31.88 9.41 -1.88
CA GLU A 558 -32.94 8.60 -1.28
C GLU A 558 -34.15 8.63 -2.22
N SER A 559 -34.63 7.45 -2.62
CA SER A 559 -35.89 7.32 -3.35
C SER A 559 -37.06 7.28 -2.37
N SER A 560 -37.91 8.31 -2.42
CA SER A 560 -39.36 8.24 -2.15
C SER A 560 -39.93 9.57 -2.60
N GLY A 561 -41.11 9.73 -3.15
CA GLY A 561 -42.24 8.86 -3.45
C GLY A 561 -43.23 9.78 -4.19
N GLU A 562 -44.21 9.17 -4.84
CA GLU A 562 -45.28 9.82 -5.59
C GLU A 562 -45.95 10.97 -4.82
N GLN A 563 -46.20 12.10 -5.49
CA GLN A 563 -47.45 12.83 -5.31
C GLN A 563 -47.78 13.74 -6.49
N SER A 564 -49.06 13.72 -6.81
CA SER A 564 -49.79 14.16 -7.99
C SER A 564 -49.99 15.68 -8.09
N ASP A 565 -50.15 16.12 -9.34
CA ASP A 565 -51.08 17.12 -9.88
C ASP A 565 -51.69 18.15 -8.91
N ASP A 566 -51.42 19.43 -9.17
CA ASP A 566 -52.53 20.34 -9.50
C ASP A 566 -52.08 21.54 -10.36
N GLU A 567 -52.83 21.78 -11.42
CA GLU A 567 -52.68 22.89 -12.35
C GLU A 567 -53.26 24.18 -11.75
N THR A 568 -52.64 25.34 -11.99
CA THR A 568 -53.44 26.48 -12.47
C THR A 568 -52.62 27.55 -13.21
N ARG A 569 -53.02 27.69 -14.48
CA ARG A 569 -52.84 28.81 -15.43
C ARG A 569 -52.71 30.20 -14.81
N SER A 570 -51.89 31.06 -15.44
CA SER A 570 -52.34 32.36 -15.99
C SER A 570 -51.36 32.96 -17.00
N ARG A 571 -51.92 33.36 -18.15
CA ARG A 571 -51.30 34.01 -19.32
C ARG A 571 -51.24 35.53 -19.16
N SER A 572 -50.22 36.20 -19.71
CA SER A 572 -50.28 37.43 -20.54
C SER A 572 -48.85 37.95 -20.80
N LYS A 573 -48.29 37.87 -22.02
CA LYS A 573 -48.32 38.87 -23.12
C LYS A 573 -48.16 40.34 -22.67
N THR A 574 -47.03 40.99 -22.99
CA THR A 574 -46.86 41.96 -24.11
C THR A 574 -45.61 42.86 -23.94
N ARG A 575 -44.92 43.07 -25.07
CA ARG A 575 -43.86 44.03 -25.47
C ARG A 575 -43.64 45.31 -24.65
N GLY A 576 -42.36 45.72 -24.56
CA GLY A 576 -41.95 47.12 -24.36
C GLY A 576 -40.43 47.32 -24.47
N ARG A 577 -40.00 48.19 -25.38
CA ARG A 577 -38.61 48.47 -25.79
C ARG A 577 -38.10 49.73 -25.08
N ASN A 578 -36.78 49.82 -24.85
CA ASN A 578 -35.90 51.02 -24.75
C ASN A 578 -35.22 51.35 -23.41
N GLN A 579 -33.88 51.44 -23.53
CA GLN A 579 -32.93 52.42 -22.98
C GLN A 579 -32.51 52.34 -21.49
N SER A 580 -31.19 52.22 -21.31
CA SER A 580 -30.35 52.43 -20.12
C SER A 580 -30.48 53.87 -19.56
N PRO A 581 -29.93 54.26 -18.37
CA PRO A 581 -28.86 53.64 -17.59
C PRO A 581 -28.96 53.73 -16.03
N SER A 582 -27.96 53.14 -15.36
CA SER A 582 -27.38 53.50 -14.04
C SER A 582 -27.94 52.92 -12.72
N ARG A 583 -26.99 52.33 -11.97
CA ARG A 583 -26.85 52.16 -10.50
C ARG A 583 -28.03 51.58 -9.69
N SER A 584 -27.82 50.36 -9.19
CA SER A 584 -27.97 50.04 -7.75
C SER A 584 -27.49 48.62 -7.46
N GLY A 585 -26.62 48.48 -6.46
CA GLY A 585 -26.16 47.19 -6.00
C GLY A 585 -27.25 46.39 -5.30
N THR A 586 -27.30 45.10 -5.58
CA THR A 586 -27.96 44.10 -4.75
C THR A 586 -27.01 42.92 -4.58
N ARG A 587 -26.41 42.90 -3.39
CA ARG A 587 -25.57 41.83 -2.88
C ARG A 587 -26.45 40.60 -2.70
N SER A 588 -26.37 39.66 -3.63
CA SER A 588 -26.98 38.34 -3.52
C SER A 588 -26.40 37.63 -2.27
N LYS A 589 -27.25 37.44 -1.26
CA LYS A 589 -26.97 36.55 -0.12
C LYS A 589 -27.16 35.13 -0.61
N SER A 590 -26.09 34.45 -1.00
CA SER A 590 -26.10 33.00 -1.14
C SER A 590 -26.08 32.38 0.25
N GLN A 591 -27.21 31.81 0.69
CA GLN A 591 -27.23 30.84 1.80
C GLN A 591 -26.44 29.60 1.36
N GLY A 592 -25.21 29.47 1.85
CA GLY A 592 -24.46 28.22 1.75
C GLY A 592 -25.09 27.19 2.68
N ARG A 593 -25.63 26.11 2.11
CA ARG A 593 -25.86 24.86 2.86
C ARG A 593 -24.51 24.16 2.99
N ASN A 594 -24.10 23.90 4.23
CA ASN A 594 -22.90 23.14 4.57
C ASN A 594 -23.09 21.67 4.15
N CYS A 595 -22.18 21.14 3.33
CA CYS A 595 -22.06 19.69 3.09
C CYS A 595 -21.28 19.07 4.27
N ALA A 596 -21.97 18.76 5.36
CA ALA A 596 -21.47 17.80 6.35
C ALA A 596 -21.79 16.39 5.82
N ILE A 597 -20.77 15.58 5.55
CA ILE A 597 -20.95 14.18 5.14
C ILE A 597 -21.32 13.35 6.38
N ASP A 598 -22.32 12.49 6.19
CA ASP A 598 -22.83 11.51 7.12
C ASP A 598 -21.78 10.43 7.44
N THR A 599 -21.37 10.35 8.71
CA THR A 599 -20.34 9.44 9.22
C THR A 599 -20.78 7.97 9.26
N ASP A 600 -22.07 7.67 9.10
CA ASP A 600 -22.58 6.29 9.21
C ASP A 600 -22.26 5.42 7.97
N ARG A 601 -21.97 6.03 6.82
CA ARG A 601 -21.55 5.29 5.61
C ARG A 601 -20.09 4.84 5.57
N LEU A 602 -19.25 5.31 6.51
CA LEU A 602 -17.86 4.84 6.64
C LEU A 602 -17.73 3.59 7.52
N LYS A 603 -18.76 3.24 8.30
CA LYS A 603 -18.78 1.99 9.08
C LYS A 603 -18.96 0.75 8.20
N GLU A 604 -19.68 0.84 7.09
CA GLU A 604 -19.88 -0.30 6.18
C GLU A 604 -18.60 -0.71 5.42
N ILE A 605 -17.59 0.15 5.36
CA ILE A 605 -16.28 -0.15 4.74
C ILE A 605 -15.26 -0.60 5.80
N SER A 606 -15.51 -0.33 7.08
CA SER A 606 -14.60 -0.64 8.21
C SER A 606 -14.69 -2.09 8.71
N ASP A 607 -15.76 -2.83 8.40
CA ASP A 607 -15.99 -4.20 8.89
C ASP A 607 -15.56 -5.28 7.88
N GLY A 608 -14.45 -5.04 7.16
CA GLY A 608 -13.83 -5.99 6.23
C GLY A 608 -13.06 -7.11 6.93
N ASN A 609 -13.75 -8.00 7.63
CA ASN A 609 -13.19 -9.28 8.08
C ASN A 609 -12.99 -10.22 6.87
N TYR A 610 -11.82 -10.15 6.23
CA TYR A 610 -11.37 -11.19 5.30
C TYR A 610 -10.92 -12.43 6.09
N MET A 611 -11.89 -13.29 6.42
CA MET A 611 -11.64 -14.68 6.82
C MET A 611 -12.16 -15.59 5.71
N VAL A 612 -11.21 -16.15 4.95
CA VAL A 612 -11.44 -17.27 4.03
C VAL A 612 -12.02 -18.42 4.85
N SER A 613 -13.33 -18.66 4.72
CA SER A 613 -14.00 -19.80 5.32
C SER A 613 -14.40 -20.78 4.22
N THR A 614 -13.64 -21.87 4.16
CA THR A 614 -13.86 -23.04 3.32
C THR A 614 -15.21 -23.67 3.65
N VAL A 615 -15.99 -23.92 2.61
CA VAL A 615 -17.28 -24.60 2.65
C VAL A 615 -17.06 -26.07 3.04
N THR A 616 -17.55 -26.48 4.19
CA THR A 616 -17.88 -27.90 4.46
C THR A 616 -19.29 -28.00 5.00
N SER A 617 -20.16 -28.50 4.14
CA SER A 617 -21.51 -29.00 4.42
C SER A 617 -21.49 -30.14 5.45
N THR A 618 -22.43 -30.14 6.40
CA THR A 618 -23.21 -31.34 6.80
C THR A 618 -24.35 -30.98 7.78
N PRO A 619 -25.39 -31.84 7.88
CA PRO A 619 -26.74 -31.44 8.25
C PRO A 619 -27.09 -31.59 9.73
N SER A 620 -28.17 -30.89 10.08
CA SER A 620 -29.02 -30.94 11.27
C SER A 620 -29.37 -32.34 11.80
N HIS A 621 -29.26 -32.58 13.12
CA HIS A 621 -30.39 -32.76 14.07
C HIS A 621 -29.97 -33.30 15.45
N VAL A 622 -30.59 -32.73 16.51
CA VAL A 622 -31.26 -33.38 17.66
C VAL A 622 -30.45 -33.87 18.88
N THR A 623 -30.62 -33.07 19.96
CA THR A 623 -30.85 -33.38 21.40
C THR A 623 -29.95 -34.33 22.19
N GLY A 624 -29.56 -33.86 23.38
CA GLY A 624 -29.91 -34.58 24.62
C GLY A 624 -28.77 -34.92 25.59
N HIS A 625 -28.91 -34.36 26.80
CA HIS A 625 -28.45 -34.86 28.10
C HIS A 625 -26.96 -34.79 28.52
N ALA A 626 -26.76 -34.11 29.65
CA ALA A 626 -25.64 -34.18 30.58
C ALA A 626 -25.78 -35.41 31.52
N PRO A 627 -24.99 -35.58 32.60
CA PRO A 627 -23.58 -35.25 32.91
C PRO A 627 -22.82 -36.52 33.44
N ILE A 628 -21.58 -36.37 33.97
CA ILE A 628 -21.04 -36.99 35.22
C ILE A 628 -19.54 -37.43 35.14
N SER A 629 -18.77 -36.85 36.08
CA SER A 629 -17.57 -37.30 36.83
C SER A 629 -16.24 -37.75 36.18
N SER A 630 -15.17 -37.09 36.65
CA SER A 630 -13.74 -37.46 36.76
C SER A 630 -13.47 -38.80 37.49
N PRO A 631 -12.22 -39.29 37.74
CA PRO A 631 -10.85 -38.83 37.37
C PRO A 631 -9.85 -39.96 36.95
N ASN A 632 -8.59 -39.55 36.67
CA ASN A 632 -7.30 -40.26 36.88
C ASN A 632 -6.60 -41.14 35.80
N LEU A 633 -5.36 -40.69 35.52
CA LEU A 633 -4.07 -41.38 35.30
C LEU A 633 -3.63 -41.98 33.93
N GLN A 634 -2.38 -41.60 33.61
CA GLN A 634 -1.32 -42.30 32.88
C GLN A 634 -1.26 -42.24 31.33
N GLY A 635 -0.40 -41.34 30.86
CA GLY A 635 0.75 -41.67 30.01
C GLY A 635 0.49 -42.31 28.65
N SER A 636 0.54 -41.51 27.59
CA SER A 636 1.08 -41.99 26.32
C SER A 636 1.62 -40.84 25.46
N ILE A 637 2.82 -41.08 24.95
CA ILE A 637 3.56 -40.27 24.00
C ILE A 637 2.82 -40.35 22.65
N VAL A 638 2.37 -39.22 22.13
CA VAL A 638 1.94 -39.05 20.72
C VAL A 638 2.65 -37.77 20.28
N GLY A 639 3.78 -37.84 19.58
CA GLY A 639 3.83 -38.34 18.21
C GLY A 639 3.44 -37.18 17.30
N SER A 640 4.36 -36.22 17.14
CA SER A 640 4.25 -35.14 16.16
C SER A 640 3.98 -35.74 14.78
N HIS A 641 2.75 -35.62 14.28
CA HIS A 641 2.48 -35.80 12.87
C HIS A 641 3.18 -34.67 12.13
N THR A 642 4.39 -34.97 11.65
CA THR A 642 4.97 -34.31 10.49
C THR A 642 3.96 -34.41 9.36
N VAL A 643 3.27 -33.32 9.08
CA VAL A 643 2.59 -33.13 7.80
C VAL A 643 3.71 -33.18 6.77
N ASN A 644 3.74 -34.29 6.03
CA ASN A 644 4.76 -34.58 5.04
C ASN A 644 4.44 -33.75 3.79
N THR A 645 4.76 -32.45 3.85
CA THR A 645 4.58 -31.47 2.77
C THR A 645 5.31 -31.86 1.48
N ALA A 646 6.24 -32.81 1.54
CA ALA A 646 6.88 -33.39 0.36
C ALA A 646 5.94 -34.27 -0.49
N HIS A 647 4.85 -34.82 0.06
CA HIS A 647 3.95 -35.70 -0.71
C HIS A 647 2.81 -34.96 -1.40
N ASP A 648 2.40 -33.80 -0.88
CA ASP A 648 1.45 -32.91 -1.55
C ASP A 648 2.13 -31.99 -2.60
N TYR A 649 3.45 -31.77 -2.51
CA TYR A 649 4.24 -31.03 -3.51
C TYR A 649 4.50 -31.84 -4.80
N ILE A 650 4.44 -33.17 -4.75
CA ILE A 650 4.67 -34.04 -5.92
C ILE A 650 3.43 -34.16 -6.82
N LYS A 651 2.25 -33.72 -6.34
CA LYS A 651 0.99 -33.81 -7.11
C LYS A 651 0.64 -32.56 -7.93
N SER A 652 1.32 -31.43 -7.75
CA SER A 652 0.96 -30.16 -8.41
C SER A 652 1.88 -29.70 -9.55
N ALA A 653 2.97 -30.40 -9.88
CA ALA A 653 3.83 -30.03 -11.01
C ALA A 653 4.24 -31.24 -11.87
N SER A 654 3.38 -31.66 -12.80
CA SER A 654 3.84 -32.45 -13.94
C SER A 654 4.61 -31.52 -14.89
N SER A 655 5.85 -31.18 -14.56
CA SER A 655 6.71 -30.43 -15.49
C SER A 655 6.75 -31.17 -16.82
N LYS A 656 6.31 -30.49 -17.89
CA LYS A 656 6.28 -31.02 -19.26
C LYS A 656 7.72 -31.37 -19.66
N TYR A 657 7.95 -32.61 -20.08
CA TYR A 657 9.25 -33.11 -20.53
C TYR A 657 9.07 -33.85 -21.86
N PHE A 658 10.15 -33.97 -22.62
CA PHE A 658 10.16 -34.68 -23.89
C PHE A 658 11.08 -35.90 -23.83
N ILE A 659 10.71 -36.98 -24.50
CA ILE A 659 11.50 -38.23 -24.50
C ILE A 659 12.34 -38.25 -25.77
N GLN A 660 13.65 -38.43 -25.64
CA GLN A 660 14.58 -38.44 -26.78
C GLN A 660 14.20 -39.52 -27.80
N GLY A 661 14.11 -39.13 -29.07
CA GLY A 661 13.77 -40.00 -30.19
C GLY A 661 12.29 -40.40 -30.30
N ASP A 662 11.44 -39.96 -29.37
CA ASP A 662 9.98 -40.14 -29.47
C ASP A 662 9.36 -39.13 -30.42
N THR A 663 8.22 -39.53 -30.99
CA THR A 663 7.45 -38.70 -31.91
C THR A 663 6.44 -37.85 -31.13
N VAL A 664 6.47 -36.53 -31.29
CA VAL A 664 5.50 -35.64 -30.64
C VAL A 664 4.10 -35.76 -31.27
N PRO A 665 3.03 -35.58 -30.47
CA PRO A 665 1.66 -35.81 -30.95
C PRO A 665 1.11 -34.66 -31.83
N PHE A 666 1.81 -33.53 -31.91
CA PHE A 666 1.41 -32.36 -32.71
C PHE A 666 2.26 -32.23 -33.98
N CYS A 667 1.76 -31.47 -34.95
CA CYS A 667 2.45 -31.17 -36.22
C CYS A 667 2.28 -29.69 -36.57
N ASN A 668 2.94 -29.22 -37.63
CA ASN A 668 2.77 -27.83 -38.07
C ASN A 668 1.31 -27.60 -38.45
N ASP A 669 0.64 -26.73 -37.71
CA ASP A 669 -0.78 -26.40 -37.85
C ASP A 669 -1.01 -24.91 -37.51
N SER A 670 -2.27 -24.51 -37.30
CA SER A 670 -2.62 -23.12 -36.97
C SER A 670 -2.05 -22.61 -35.64
N THR A 671 -1.63 -23.51 -34.77
CA THR A 671 -1.20 -23.25 -33.39
C THR A 671 0.21 -23.76 -33.08
N HIS A 672 0.81 -24.58 -33.94
CA HIS A 672 2.13 -25.16 -33.72
C HIS A 672 3.01 -24.95 -34.95
N GLU A 673 4.26 -24.58 -34.71
CA GLU A 673 5.33 -24.60 -35.72
C GLU A 673 6.54 -25.36 -35.17
N ILE A 674 6.99 -26.40 -35.86
CA ILE A 674 8.20 -27.15 -35.56
C ILE A 674 9.30 -26.66 -36.49
N ARG A 675 10.40 -26.17 -35.93
CA ARG A 675 11.58 -25.73 -36.68
C ARG A 675 12.80 -26.58 -36.31
N PRO A 676 13.40 -27.28 -37.29
CA PRO A 676 14.70 -27.91 -37.06
C PRO A 676 15.76 -26.83 -36.86
N LEU A 677 16.82 -27.17 -36.15
CA LEU A 677 17.96 -26.28 -36.01
C LEU A 677 18.71 -26.12 -37.33
N ASN A 678 19.40 -24.99 -37.49
CA ASN A 678 20.37 -24.85 -38.57
C ASN A 678 21.56 -25.80 -38.35
N SER A 679 22.44 -25.93 -39.35
CA SER A 679 23.63 -26.79 -39.27
C SER A 679 24.57 -26.48 -38.09
N ASN A 680 24.44 -25.28 -37.50
CA ASN A 680 25.27 -24.81 -36.38
C ASN A 680 24.57 -24.99 -35.03
N GLY A 681 23.35 -25.52 -34.99
CA GLY A 681 22.59 -25.68 -33.74
C GLY A 681 22.09 -24.36 -33.14
N GLU A 682 21.95 -23.31 -33.95
CA GLU A 682 21.56 -21.97 -33.54
C GLU A 682 20.17 -21.58 -34.04
N PHE A 683 19.57 -20.61 -33.35
CA PHE A 683 18.31 -20.00 -33.76
C PHE A 683 18.53 -19.07 -34.93
N VAL A 684 17.65 -19.14 -35.92
CA VAL A 684 17.59 -18.14 -36.99
C VAL A 684 16.65 -17.03 -36.53
N GLU A 685 17.19 -15.85 -36.24
CA GLU A 685 16.41 -14.68 -35.79
C GLU A 685 15.23 -14.38 -36.72
N GLU A 686 15.45 -14.47 -38.05
CA GLU A 686 14.41 -14.19 -39.04
C GLU A 686 13.22 -15.15 -38.95
N ASP A 687 13.46 -16.41 -38.60
CA ASP A 687 12.40 -17.39 -38.41
C ASP A 687 11.58 -17.06 -37.16
N ILE A 688 12.24 -16.76 -36.05
CA ILE A 688 11.56 -16.36 -34.81
C ILE A 688 10.64 -15.17 -35.08
N LEU A 689 11.16 -14.12 -35.73
CA LEU A 689 10.37 -12.93 -36.05
C LEU A 689 9.19 -13.26 -36.96
N LYS A 690 9.41 -14.06 -38.00
CA LYS A 690 8.36 -14.48 -38.95
C LYS A 690 7.22 -15.21 -38.24
N TYR A 691 7.52 -16.22 -37.43
CA TYR A 691 6.50 -17.05 -36.79
C TYR A 691 5.82 -16.34 -35.63
N CYS A 692 6.56 -15.58 -34.82
CA CYS A 692 5.96 -14.75 -33.78
C CYS A 692 5.00 -13.70 -34.39
N CYS A 693 5.41 -13.03 -35.48
CA CYS A 693 4.54 -12.13 -36.23
C CYS A 693 3.29 -12.85 -36.76
N GLY A 694 3.46 -14.04 -37.33
CA GLY A 694 2.37 -14.87 -37.83
C GLY A 694 1.34 -15.25 -36.77
N PHE A 695 1.80 -15.64 -35.57
CA PHE A 695 0.93 -16.02 -34.46
C PHE A 695 0.28 -14.81 -33.76
N LEU A 696 1.00 -13.68 -33.63
CA LEU A 696 0.42 -12.42 -33.12
C LEU A 696 -0.75 -11.95 -33.99
N ASN A 697 -0.60 -12.08 -35.31
CA ASN A 697 -1.58 -11.69 -36.32
C ASN A 697 -2.59 -12.80 -36.67
N SER A 698 -2.53 -13.94 -35.97
CA SER A 698 -3.48 -15.03 -36.17
C SER A 698 -4.89 -14.59 -35.79
N SER A 699 -5.90 -15.08 -36.53
CA SER A 699 -7.32 -14.90 -36.17
C SER A 699 -7.84 -15.95 -35.19
N THR A 700 -6.97 -16.83 -34.69
CA THR A 700 -7.33 -17.84 -33.68
C THR A 700 -7.24 -17.22 -32.29
N ASP A 701 -8.19 -17.51 -31.39
CA ASP A 701 -8.08 -17.10 -29.97
C ASP A 701 -7.09 -17.95 -29.15
N LYS A 702 -6.48 -18.97 -29.79
CA LYS A 702 -5.54 -19.88 -29.14
C LYS A 702 -4.10 -19.39 -29.28
N PRO A 703 -3.25 -19.56 -28.24
CA PRO A 703 -1.83 -19.24 -28.34
C PRO A 703 -1.13 -20.14 -29.36
N GLY A 704 -0.17 -19.57 -30.07
CA GLY A 704 0.71 -20.28 -30.99
C GLY A 704 2.04 -20.65 -30.32
N SER A 705 2.54 -21.85 -30.58
CA SER A 705 3.81 -22.34 -30.04
C SER A 705 4.79 -22.68 -31.16
N THR A 706 5.99 -22.10 -31.10
CA THR A 706 7.11 -22.47 -31.97
C THR A 706 8.08 -23.36 -31.20
N TYR A 707 8.36 -24.55 -31.72
CA TYR A 707 9.23 -25.54 -31.08
C TYR A 707 10.57 -25.67 -31.81
N TYR A 708 11.65 -25.66 -31.02
CA TYR A 708 13.01 -25.95 -31.46
C TYR A 708 13.57 -27.15 -30.69
N GLY A 709 14.39 -27.97 -31.36
CA GLY A 709 14.87 -29.26 -30.83
C GLY A 709 13.94 -30.44 -31.14
N ILE A 710 13.03 -30.27 -32.10
CA ILE A 710 12.21 -31.34 -32.67
C ILE A 710 12.49 -31.39 -34.17
N SER A 711 12.75 -32.59 -34.70
CA SER A 711 13.03 -32.81 -36.11
C SER A 711 11.77 -32.62 -36.98
N ILE A 712 11.96 -32.48 -38.29
CA ILE A 712 10.85 -32.38 -39.26
C ILE A 712 9.97 -33.64 -39.23
N ASP A 713 10.55 -34.79 -38.91
CA ASP A 713 9.83 -36.06 -38.72
C ASP A 713 9.10 -36.15 -37.37
N ARG A 714 9.02 -35.02 -36.64
CA ARG A 714 8.43 -34.86 -35.31
C ARG A 714 9.15 -35.64 -34.21
N LYS A 715 10.42 -36.02 -34.42
CA LYS A 715 11.21 -36.70 -33.39
C LYS A 715 11.87 -35.70 -32.46
N VAL A 716 11.85 -35.96 -31.17
CA VAL A 716 12.55 -35.15 -30.17
C VAL A 716 14.06 -35.40 -30.29
N GLU A 717 14.81 -34.39 -30.71
CA GLU A 717 16.27 -34.44 -30.77
C GLU A 717 16.89 -33.70 -29.58
N GLY A 718 16.24 -32.62 -29.15
CA GLY A 718 16.72 -31.70 -28.14
C GLY A 718 17.80 -30.75 -28.65
N MET A 719 18.05 -29.70 -27.89
CA MET A 719 19.08 -28.70 -28.13
C MET A 719 20.00 -28.62 -26.92
N VAL A 720 21.31 -28.54 -27.15
CA VAL A 720 22.28 -28.36 -26.07
C VAL A 720 22.27 -26.90 -25.61
N LEU A 721 21.66 -26.65 -24.46
CA LEU A 721 21.56 -25.34 -23.82
C LEU A 721 22.08 -25.44 -22.39
N ASP A 722 23.19 -24.77 -22.12
CA ASP A 722 23.66 -24.49 -20.76
C ASP A 722 22.85 -23.35 -20.14
N HIS A 723 23.20 -22.97 -18.91
CA HIS A 723 22.50 -21.90 -18.20
C HIS A 723 22.56 -20.56 -18.94
N ASP A 724 23.76 -20.13 -19.34
CA ASP A 724 24.00 -18.86 -20.00
C ASP A 724 23.25 -18.76 -21.34
N ARG A 725 23.18 -19.84 -22.11
CA ARG A 725 22.43 -19.85 -23.37
C ARG A 725 20.92 -19.82 -23.17
N ARG A 726 20.40 -20.40 -22.07
CA ARG A 726 18.96 -20.30 -21.75
C ARG A 726 18.59 -18.87 -21.38
N ASP A 727 19.41 -18.21 -20.57
CA ASP A 727 19.14 -16.83 -20.15
C ASP A 727 19.37 -15.84 -21.30
N GLY A 728 20.44 -16.06 -22.08
CA GLY A 728 20.69 -15.32 -23.32
C GLY A 728 19.55 -15.44 -24.34
N LEU A 729 18.87 -16.59 -24.41
CA LEU A 729 17.70 -16.79 -25.26
C LEU A 729 16.48 -15.99 -24.75
N LYS A 730 16.22 -15.98 -23.44
CA LYS A 730 15.14 -15.19 -22.85
C LYS A 730 15.35 -13.70 -23.09
N LEU A 731 16.54 -13.18 -22.74
CA LEU A 731 16.92 -11.78 -22.96
C LEU A 731 16.94 -11.42 -24.45
N GLY A 732 17.40 -12.34 -25.29
CA GLY A 732 17.38 -12.19 -26.74
C GLY A 732 15.95 -12.05 -27.27
N MET A 733 15.02 -12.88 -26.79
CA MET A 733 13.61 -12.78 -27.15
C MET A 733 13.01 -11.45 -26.73
N ASP A 734 13.28 -10.98 -25.51
CA ASP A 734 12.78 -9.69 -25.03
C ASP A 734 13.27 -8.53 -25.90
N ARG A 735 14.55 -8.56 -26.31
CA ARG A 735 15.11 -7.60 -27.25
C ARG A 735 14.41 -7.66 -28.62
N LEU A 736 14.15 -8.87 -29.15
CA LEU A 736 13.46 -9.03 -30.43
C LEU A 736 12.02 -8.49 -30.37
N MET A 737 11.26 -8.89 -29.36
CA MET A 737 9.87 -8.50 -29.14
C MET A 737 9.72 -6.99 -28.92
N THR A 738 10.68 -6.38 -28.21
CA THR A 738 10.68 -4.95 -27.91
C THR A 738 11.14 -4.08 -29.09
N GLN A 739 12.23 -4.48 -29.75
CA GLN A 739 12.93 -3.62 -30.70
C GLN A 739 12.55 -3.88 -32.15
N LYS A 740 12.13 -5.09 -32.53
CA LYS A 740 11.94 -5.49 -33.93
C LYS A 740 10.50 -5.48 -34.41
N PHE A 741 9.50 -5.37 -33.52
CA PHE A 741 8.08 -5.33 -33.86
C PHE A 741 7.47 -3.93 -33.76
N HIS A 742 6.49 -3.64 -34.62
CA HIS A 742 5.61 -2.48 -34.53
C HIS A 742 4.14 -2.90 -34.72
N PRO A 743 3.26 -2.66 -33.73
CA PRO A 743 3.56 -2.10 -32.41
C PRO A 743 4.51 -2.99 -31.60
N THR A 744 5.08 -2.44 -30.52
CA THR A 744 5.97 -3.20 -29.63
C THR A 744 5.18 -4.29 -28.91
N VAL A 745 5.71 -5.51 -28.85
CA VAL A 745 5.01 -6.66 -28.23
C VAL A 745 5.19 -6.63 -26.72
N SER A 746 4.08 -6.66 -25.97
CA SER A 746 4.10 -6.74 -24.50
C SER A 746 4.61 -8.11 -24.01
N PHE A 747 5.37 -8.12 -22.92
CA PHE A 747 5.86 -9.35 -22.26
C PHE A 747 4.73 -10.31 -21.84
N LYS A 748 3.49 -9.82 -21.64
CA LYS A 748 2.34 -10.69 -21.34
C LYS A 748 1.90 -11.54 -22.53
N ARG A 749 2.32 -11.18 -23.75
CA ARG A 749 1.89 -11.81 -25.01
C ARG A 749 2.84 -12.89 -25.49
N TYR A 750 3.96 -13.15 -24.81
CA TYR A 750 4.84 -14.25 -25.17
C TYR A 750 5.51 -14.87 -23.95
N GLN A 751 5.99 -16.11 -24.09
CA GLN A 751 6.74 -16.82 -23.07
C GLN A 751 7.74 -17.75 -23.73
N VAL A 752 8.96 -17.81 -23.19
CA VAL A 752 9.98 -18.78 -23.62
C VAL A 752 10.10 -19.87 -22.56
N LEU A 753 9.75 -21.09 -22.94
CA LEU A 753 9.79 -22.28 -22.09
C LEU A 753 10.90 -23.22 -22.55
N THR A 754 11.65 -23.78 -21.61
CA THR A 754 12.69 -24.78 -21.88
C THR A 754 12.31 -26.11 -21.21
N HIS A 755 11.90 -27.08 -22.00
CA HIS A 755 11.44 -28.39 -21.52
C HIS A 755 12.58 -29.39 -21.55
N PRO A 756 12.91 -30.07 -20.43
CA PRO A 756 14.04 -30.99 -20.41
C PRO A 756 13.76 -32.24 -21.26
N VAL A 757 14.82 -32.77 -21.87
CA VAL A 757 14.78 -34.03 -22.62
C VAL A 757 15.27 -35.19 -21.73
N VAL A 758 14.52 -36.28 -21.71
CA VAL A 758 14.83 -37.49 -20.94
C VAL A 758 15.16 -38.66 -21.85
N LEU A 759 15.92 -39.62 -21.33
CA LEU A 759 16.15 -40.90 -22.00
C LEU A 759 14.85 -41.71 -22.08
N ARG A 760 14.71 -42.51 -23.16
CA ARG A 760 13.55 -43.38 -23.35
C ARG A 760 13.44 -44.45 -22.25
N GLU A 761 14.56 -44.93 -21.73
CA GLU A 761 14.58 -45.89 -20.65
C GLU A 761 14.29 -45.20 -19.30
N GLY A 762 13.32 -45.74 -18.55
CA GLY A 762 13.01 -45.23 -17.20
C GLY A 762 12.14 -43.97 -17.12
N HIS A 763 11.67 -43.42 -18.25
CA HIS A 763 10.85 -42.17 -18.26
C HIS A 763 9.51 -42.28 -17.51
N GLY A 764 8.92 -43.48 -17.47
CA GLY A 764 7.58 -43.75 -16.93
C GLY A 764 7.45 -43.67 -15.40
N ASN A 765 8.58 -43.62 -14.67
CA ASN A 765 8.58 -43.45 -13.21
C ASN A 765 9.54 -42.31 -12.83
N LEU A 766 9.07 -41.41 -11.95
CA LEU A 766 9.84 -40.24 -11.50
C LEU A 766 11.19 -40.63 -10.87
N ALA A 767 11.23 -41.77 -10.16
CA ALA A 767 12.44 -42.27 -9.49
C ALA A 767 13.48 -42.84 -10.46
N THR A 768 13.09 -43.23 -11.67
CA THR A 768 13.97 -43.83 -12.69
C THR A 768 14.21 -42.90 -13.88
N ARG A 769 13.62 -41.70 -13.88
CA ARG A 769 13.70 -40.76 -14.99
C ARG A 769 15.09 -40.15 -15.07
N GLN A 770 15.78 -40.39 -16.17
CA GLN A 770 17.11 -39.84 -16.43
C GLN A 770 17.01 -38.65 -17.39
N TYR A 771 17.28 -37.46 -16.87
CA TYR A 771 17.40 -36.23 -17.67
C TYR A 771 18.74 -36.20 -18.39
N ILE A 772 18.73 -35.85 -19.67
CA ILE A 772 19.96 -35.67 -20.44
C ILE A 772 20.48 -34.27 -20.14
N LYS A 773 21.67 -34.19 -19.53
CA LYS A 773 22.26 -32.92 -19.07
C LYS A 773 22.33 -31.92 -20.21
N ASN A 774 21.86 -30.70 -19.94
CA ASN A 774 21.83 -29.56 -20.86
C ASN A 774 21.04 -29.79 -22.16
N LEU A 775 20.22 -30.84 -22.28
CA LEU A 775 19.45 -31.10 -23.50
C LEU A 775 17.97 -30.71 -23.30
N TYR A 776 17.49 -29.73 -24.08
CA TYR A 776 16.15 -29.14 -23.92
C TYR A 776 15.42 -29.00 -25.25
N VAL A 777 14.09 -29.08 -25.22
CA VAL A 777 13.21 -28.57 -26.29
C VAL A 777 12.77 -27.17 -25.89
N VAL A 778 12.98 -26.20 -26.77
CA VAL A 778 12.54 -24.82 -26.55
C VAL A 778 11.16 -24.65 -27.15
N GLU A 779 10.22 -24.11 -26.37
CA GLU A 779 8.89 -23.73 -26.81
C GLU A 779 8.73 -22.21 -26.62
N ILE A 780 8.48 -21.49 -27.71
CA ILE A 780 8.17 -20.07 -27.70
C ILE A 780 6.66 -19.95 -27.91
N VAL A 781 5.95 -19.58 -26.85
CA VAL A 781 4.49 -19.40 -26.85
C VAL A 781 4.18 -17.93 -27.11
N VAL A 782 3.23 -17.67 -28.00
CA VAL A 782 2.82 -16.32 -28.40
C VAL A 782 1.30 -16.23 -28.40
N GLN A 783 0.76 -15.23 -27.71
CA GLN A 783 -0.67 -14.96 -27.63
C GLN A 783 -1.12 -13.99 -28.74
N PRO A 784 -2.16 -14.34 -29.51
CA PRO A 784 -2.80 -13.42 -30.46
C PRO A 784 -3.22 -12.11 -29.78
N SER A 785 -2.95 -10.96 -30.41
CA SER A 785 -3.24 -9.65 -29.81
C SER A 785 -4.58 -9.04 -30.27
N GLY A 786 -5.05 -9.43 -31.45
CA GLY A 786 -6.11 -8.71 -32.18
C GLY A 786 -5.61 -7.51 -32.97
N ASP A 787 -4.42 -6.98 -32.66
CA ASP A 787 -3.75 -5.91 -33.41
C ASP A 787 -2.88 -6.48 -34.54
N LEU A 788 -2.62 -5.65 -35.57
CA LEU A 788 -1.72 -6.00 -36.67
C LEU A 788 -0.26 -5.61 -36.36
N TYR A 789 0.60 -6.62 -36.22
CA TYR A 789 2.03 -6.51 -36.01
C TYR A 789 2.83 -6.58 -37.30
N THR A 790 3.81 -5.70 -37.42
CA THR A 790 4.77 -5.64 -38.52
C THR A 790 6.20 -5.75 -37.99
N ILE A 791 7.10 -6.33 -38.80
CA ILE A 791 8.52 -6.38 -38.48
C ILE A 791 9.18 -5.06 -38.95
N LYS A 792 9.61 -4.22 -38.00
CA LYS A 792 10.06 -2.83 -38.21
C LYS A 792 11.05 -2.65 -39.36
N HIS A 793 12.08 -3.48 -39.42
CA HIS A 793 13.20 -3.31 -40.36
C HIS A 793 12.91 -3.82 -41.78
N LYS A 794 11.92 -4.70 -41.96
CA LYS A 794 11.49 -5.19 -43.28
C LYS A 794 10.20 -4.52 -43.77
N ASN A 795 9.44 -3.91 -42.86
CA ASN A 795 8.09 -3.39 -43.10
C ASN A 795 7.18 -4.46 -43.75
N VAL A 796 7.28 -5.69 -43.24
CA VAL A 796 6.50 -6.85 -43.67
C VAL A 796 5.69 -7.36 -42.49
N SER A 797 4.44 -7.70 -42.74
CA SER A 797 3.55 -8.39 -41.80
C SER A 797 3.46 -9.85 -42.22
N TYR A 798 3.48 -10.77 -41.27
CA TYR A 798 3.20 -12.18 -41.51
C TYR A 798 1.89 -12.57 -40.84
N THR A 799 1.19 -13.55 -41.39
CA THR A 799 0.00 -14.13 -40.75
C THR A 799 0.06 -15.65 -40.85
N ARG A 800 -0.49 -16.33 -39.84
CA ARG A 800 -0.60 -17.78 -39.82
C ARG A 800 -1.94 -18.21 -40.43
N TYR A 801 -1.90 -19.06 -41.45
CA TYR A 801 -3.07 -19.73 -42.03
C TYR A 801 -2.86 -21.24 -42.03
N GLY A 802 -3.54 -21.94 -41.12
CA GLY A 802 -3.29 -23.37 -40.91
C GLY A 802 -1.81 -23.62 -40.65
N LYS A 803 -1.19 -24.54 -41.40
CA LYS A 803 0.22 -24.89 -41.26
C LYS A 803 1.22 -23.89 -41.89
N ASN A 804 0.75 -22.87 -42.59
CA ASN A 804 1.59 -21.94 -43.34
C ASN A 804 1.69 -20.59 -42.65
N THR A 805 2.86 -19.95 -42.72
CA THR A 805 3.06 -18.54 -42.34
C THR A 805 3.49 -17.76 -43.56
N GLU A 806 2.59 -16.90 -44.00
CA GLU A 806 2.67 -16.18 -45.28
C GLU A 806 2.83 -14.69 -45.02
N ALA A 807 3.59 -14.02 -45.90
CA ALA A 807 3.74 -12.57 -45.84
C ALA A 807 2.49 -11.92 -46.42
N LEU A 808 1.93 -10.95 -45.70
CA LEU A 808 0.83 -10.13 -46.21
C LEU A 808 1.38 -9.05 -47.14
N SER A 809 0.74 -8.89 -48.29
CA SER A 809 0.94 -7.73 -49.15
C SER A 809 0.43 -6.46 -48.47
N LYS A 810 0.94 -5.30 -48.89
CA LYS A 810 0.46 -4.00 -48.40
C LYS A 810 -1.03 -3.80 -48.62
N GLN A 811 -1.59 -4.40 -49.67
CA GLN A 811 -3.01 -4.32 -50.00
C GLN A 811 -3.84 -5.15 -49.00
N GLU A 812 -3.42 -6.39 -48.70
CA GLU A 812 -4.11 -7.25 -47.73
C GLU A 812 -4.05 -6.69 -46.31
N VAL A 813 -2.92 -6.08 -45.93
CA VAL A 813 -2.78 -5.34 -44.66
C VAL A 813 -3.83 -4.22 -44.57
N ARG A 814 -3.96 -3.40 -45.63
CA ARG A 814 -4.95 -2.31 -45.67
C ARG A 814 -6.38 -2.82 -45.59
N GLU A 815 -6.72 -3.84 -46.38
CA GLU A 815 -8.06 -4.42 -46.38
C GLU A 815 -8.44 -5.04 -45.03
N ARG A 816 -7.46 -5.61 -44.32
CA ARG A 816 -7.66 -6.17 -42.99
C ARG A 816 -7.89 -5.08 -41.94
N VAL A 817 -7.07 -4.03 -41.93
CA VAL A 817 -7.28 -2.87 -41.04
C VAL A 817 -8.63 -2.21 -41.30
N ILE A 818 -9.02 -2.04 -42.57
CA ILE A 818 -10.34 -1.51 -42.94
C ILE A 818 -11.45 -2.40 -42.38
N ARG A 819 -11.38 -3.72 -42.59
CA ARG A 819 -12.39 -4.66 -42.05
C ARG A 819 -12.47 -4.66 -40.52
N GLU A 820 -11.34 -4.59 -39.83
CA GLU A 820 -11.29 -4.53 -38.37
C GLU A 820 -11.90 -3.21 -37.85
N GLU A 821 -11.62 -2.08 -38.51
CA GLU A 821 -12.28 -0.80 -38.20
C GLU A 821 -13.78 -0.82 -38.52
N GLU A 822 -14.19 -1.34 -39.68
CA GLU A 822 -15.61 -1.52 -40.05
C GLU A 822 -16.36 -2.37 -39.03
N MET A 823 -15.75 -3.47 -38.55
CA MET A 823 -16.32 -4.32 -37.48
C MET A 823 -16.53 -3.57 -36.17
N LYS A 824 -15.62 -2.66 -35.78
CA LYS A 824 -15.80 -1.80 -34.59
C LYS A 824 -17.01 -0.88 -34.74
N TYR A 825 -17.24 -0.35 -35.94
CA TYR A 825 -18.35 0.55 -36.21
C TYR A 825 -19.68 -0.15 -36.45
N LEU A 826 -19.69 -1.42 -36.90
CA LEU A 826 -20.93 -2.18 -37.11
C LEU A 826 -21.78 -2.27 -35.84
N GLY A 827 -21.18 -2.52 -34.68
CA GLY A 827 -21.93 -2.52 -33.41
C GLY A 827 -22.53 -1.16 -33.06
N ARG A 828 -21.85 -0.06 -33.42
CA ARG A 828 -22.36 1.30 -33.23
C ARG A 828 -23.47 1.65 -34.22
N ILE A 829 -23.35 1.19 -35.48
CA ILE A 829 -24.36 1.35 -36.51
C ILE A 829 -25.65 0.65 -36.09
N SER A 830 -25.59 -0.62 -35.64
CA SER A 830 -26.78 -1.34 -35.17
C SER A 830 -27.45 -0.69 -33.95
N LEU A 831 -26.67 -0.10 -33.03
CA LEU A 831 -27.23 0.66 -31.91
C LEU A 831 -27.94 1.93 -32.38
N LEU A 832 -27.35 2.66 -33.33
CA LEU A 832 -27.94 3.86 -33.90
C LEU A 832 -29.19 3.55 -34.73
N GLU A 833 -29.20 2.44 -35.47
CA GLU A 833 -30.38 1.95 -36.19
C GLU A 833 -31.54 1.63 -35.22
N ALA A 834 -31.24 0.93 -34.12
CA ALA A 834 -32.25 0.65 -33.08
C ALA A 834 -32.77 1.93 -32.40
N GLU A 835 -31.93 2.96 -32.27
CA GLU A 835 -32.31 4.25 -31.71
C GLU A 835 -33.16 5.07 -32.70
N ILE A 836 -32.83 5.03 -33.99
CA ILE A 836 -33.64 5.62 -35.07
C ILE A 836 -35.02 4.95 -35.14
N ASP A 837 -35.09 3.62 -35.01
CA ASP A 837 -36.35 2.90 -34.98
C ASP A 837 -37.22 3.32 -33.79
N LYS A 838 -36.63 3.44 -32.59
CA LYS A 838 -37.33 3.96 -31.40
C LYS A 838 -37.86 5.38 -31.60
N ILE A 839 -37.06 6.27 -32.18
CA ILE A 839 -37.47 7.64 -32.48
C ILE A 839 -38.59 7.66 -33.53
N THR A 840 -38.53 6.78 -34.52
CA THR A 840 -39.54 6.66 -35.58
C THR A 840 -40.87 6.16 -35.02
N VAL A 841 -40.85 5.17 -34.11
CA VAL A 841 -42.04 4.71 -33.39
C VAL A 841 -42.63 5.84 -32.54
N MET A 842 -41.80 6.56 -31.77
CA MET A 842 -42.25 7.70 -30.96
C MET A 842 -42.85 8.83 -31.81
N LYS A 843 -42.24 9.13 -32.96
CA LYS A 843 -42.75 10.14 -33.90
C LYS A 843 -44.10 9.75 -34.48
N ASN A 844 -44.27 8.47 -34.84
CA ASN A 844 -45.53 7.96 -35.37
C ASN A 844 -46.64 7.91 -34.30
N SER A 845 -46.31 7.63 -33.03
CA SER A 845 -47.27 7.72 -31.92
C SER A 845 -47.70 9.15 -31.57
N ILE A 846 -46.88 10.15 -31.89
CA ILE A 846 -47.23 11.57 -31.71
C ILE A 846 -48.04 12.09 -32.91
N ALA A 847 -47.82 11.55 -34.11
CA ALA A 847 -48.50 11.98 -35.33
C ALA A 847 -49.92 11.39 -35.50
N ASN A 848 -50.25 10.29 -34.82
CA ASN A 848 -51.58 9.70 -34.76
C ASN A 848 -52.03 9.54 -33.29
N PRO A 849 -52.58 10.60 -32.66
CA PRO A 849 -53.21 10.49 -31.34
C PRO A 849 -54.52 9.69 -31.36
#